data_AF-A0ABD3GQX5-F1
#
_entry.id   AF-A0ABD3GQX5-F1
#
_cell.length_a   1.000
_cell.length_b   1.000
_cell.length_c   1.000
_cell.angle_alpha   90.00
_cell.angle_beta   90.00
_cell.angle_gamma   90.00
#
_symmetry.space_group_name_H-M   'P 1'
#
loop_
_entity.id
_entity.type
_entity.pdbx_description
1 polymer ?
#
loop_
_entity_poly.entity_id
_entity_poly.type
_entity_poly.pdbx_seq_one_letter_code
_entity_poly.pdbx_strand_id
1 'polypeptide(L)'
;MATAMEVERYCQRCQRSIGIEEFSRRQRRSNVTKAEDVLRIEVETGSGLYWELRTWERSATRPNEFVATLRCACRQDRVSVNRQNSAANPRASEKRRSIQRFRCQGEFHVTLDTATALCSLTCIHLEDHDRPSWMENKFLLAALEFLDNVAEVGMRTADVYRLLRLQHHIDPEKITRAQVNYWVAEIESWRYGAGEPDQMKSSKDFIDRPENTAKGFEMLLYEGNDDFQAISFLTPFRRYVSTVKEVLTDSTFKTNDMRFEMLALIGNLSGFGVSLCYMFYLKKTIVDEATPSVTQPRGCRKGLLYDWMCKLREKGLRPAFFITDKDVGQIEAAQRAIPEMHVQLCLKHCLDAIERRMVALDKSTNPYEPSTTNIVFPFIDATWGPSVGDIVTGSICPPEYRASVKNFVAQHFNMHPLIPDLSGTERPATELHELAVYEAYTFCHERGLHRFWAYLWNEWYSPDMWKLFSRSAKPLLCMSRTTNLVEAHWRKIKHDYLNALNRPRLDRLVYLLAKNVVGDVKISLKQFQKGREFPTWWVKFRKRLVDLAERDPSDRSYYVTDVSAWSCSCSAFVSVKYLVCKHLVLGYKEQVSTEVPVFLQTYRRFEPPFYVFQSEEEFFSMQTMRSESDPWYNHPPFAEHGLPEDPANDLPEDHGVGNFDVNETEDPANGLPEGHGVGLFDLNEAAEEIIGDDNVAPEVHAEPNVAAIAARHLAEVNVGGDDESGEEEQADPDRHAYEVMVLLTLA
;
A
#
# COMPACT_ATOMS: atom_id res chain seq x y z
N MET A 1 11.15 -34.83 -46.17
CA MET A 1 10.51 -36.12 -45.79
C MET A 1 10.75 -36.54 -44.33
N ALA A 2 11.50 -35.79 -43.51
CA ALA A 2 11.60 -36.04 -42.06
C ALA A 2 10.49 -35.37 -41.22
N THR A 3 9.66 -34.52 -41.82
CA THR A 3 8.71 -33.62 -41.15
C THR A 3 7.33 -34.23 -40.83
N ALA A 4 6.97 -35.36 -41.44
CA ALA A 4 5.67 -36.01 -41.18
C ALA A 4 5.67 -36.91 -39.93
N MET A 5 6.80 -37.57 -39.64
CA MET A 5 6.94 -38.46 -38.48
C MET A 5 7.07 -37.71 -37.13
N GLU A 6 7.56 -36.47 -37.14
CA GLU A 6 7.69 -35.66 -35.92
C GLU A 6 6.34 -35.07 -35.47
N VAL A 7 5.47 -34.73 -36.43
CA VAL A 7 4.07 -34.32 -36.19
C VAL A 7 3.24 -35.49 -35.63
N GLU A 8 3.48 -36.71 -36.11
CA GLU A 8 2.81 -37.92 -35.64
C GLU A 8 3.25 -38.33 -34.22
N ARG A 9 4.54 -38.15 -33.86
CA ARG A 9 5.06 -38.35 -32.49
C ARG A 9 4.48 -37.37 -31.47
N TYR A 10 4.22 -36.11 -31.86
CA TYR A 10 3.60 -35.12 -30.98
C TYR A 10 2.11 -35.42 -30.76
N CYS A 11 1.40 -35.89 -31.80
CA CYS A 11 0.03 -36.37 -31.68
C CYS A 11 -0.10 -37.63 -30.79
N GLN A 12 0.88 -38.54 -30.82
CA GLN A 12 0.88 -39.75 -29.98
C GLN A 12 1.16 -39.48 -28.50
N ARG A 13 1.85 -38.38 -28.15
CA ARG A 13 2.12 -37.97 -26.76
C ARG A 13 0.94 -37.20 -26.13
N CYS A 14 0.04 -36.64 -26.93
CA CYS A 14 -1.17 -35.94 -26.51
C CYS A 14 -2.39 -36.86 -26.35
N GLN A 15 -2.24 -38.08 -25.78
CA GLN A 15 -3.37 -38.94 -25.39
C GLN A 15 -4.18 -38.38 -24.20
N ARG A 16 -4.60 -37.12 -24.25
CA ARG A 16 -5.82 -36.64 -23.60
C ARG A 16 -6.79 -36.28 -24.71
N SER A 17 -7.85 -37.08 -24.81
CA SER A 17 -8.99 -36.89 -25.68
C SER A 17 -9.40 -35.40 -25.77
N ILE A 18 -9.18 -34.80 -26.94
CA ILE A 18 -9.98 -33.65 -27.35
C ILE A 18 -11.38 -34.23 -27.58
N GLY A 19 -12.21 -34.20 -26.54
CA GLY A 19 -13.61 -34.59 -26.63
C GLY A 19 -14.32 -33.71 -27.65
N ILE A 20 -14.60 -34.26 -28.83
CA ILE A 20 -15.44 -33.64 -29.86
C ILE A 20 -16.95 -33.80 -29.53
N GLU A 21 -17.30 -34.49 -28.43
CA GLU A 21 -18.70 -34.89 -28.18
C GLU A 21 -19.68 -33.81 -27.72
N GLU A 22 -19.28 -32.55 -27.51
CA GLU A 22 -20.24 -31.49 -27.18
C GLU A 22 -20.06 -30.18 -27.97
N PHE A 23 -19.74 -30.26 -29.26
CA PHE A 23 -19.83 -29.13 -30.19
C PHE A 23 -21.28 -28.80 -30.61
N SER A 24 -22.24 -28.87 -29.66
CA SER A 24 -23.64 -28.52 -29.90
C SER A 24 -23.99 -27.09 -29.48
N ARG A 25 -24.19 -26.25 -30.51
CA ARG A 25 -25.09 -25.09 -30.62
C ARG A 25 -24.92 -23.83 -29.77
N ARG A 26 -24.02 -23.71 -28.80
CA ARG A 26 -23.77 -22.40 -28.16
C ARG A 26 -22.32 -22.25 -27.71
N GLN A 27 -21.47 -21.54 -28.46
CA GLN A 27 -20.23 -20.97 -27.91
C GLN A 27 -19.60 -19.90 -28.84
N ARG A 28 -19.20 -18.78 -28.24
CA ARG A 28 -18.63 -17.57 -28.86
C ARG A 28 -17.10 -17.61 -28.87
N ARG A 29 -16.47 -17.13 -29.96
CA ARG A 29 -15.11 -16.56 -30.17
C ARG A 29 -13.87 -17.11 -29.43
N SER A 30 -13.90 -17.52 -28.16
CA SER A 30 -12.70 -17.87 -27.38
C SER A 30 -12.01 -19.17 -27.82
N ASN A 31 -12.77 -20.22 -28.17
CA ASN A 31 -12.20 -21.50 -28.62
C ASN A 31 -11.69 -21.47 -30.07
N VAL A 32 -12.19 -20.55 -30.90
CA VAL A 32 -11.67 -20.32 -32.26
C VAL A 32 -10.25 -19.74 -32.20
N THR A 33 -9.99 -18.84 -31.25
CA THR A 33 -8.66 -18.23 -31.04
C THR A 33 -7.60 -19.27 -30.65
N LYS A 34 -7.98 -20.28 -29.83
CA LYS A 34 -7.08 -21.37 -29.44
C LYS A 34 -6.78 -22.34 -30.60
N ALA A 35 -7.78 -22.67 -31.43
CA ALA A 35 -7.56 -23.46 -32.63
C ALA A 35 -6.75 -22.70 -33.69
N GLU A 36 -6.98 -21.39 -33.82
CA GLU A 36 -6.22 -20.46 -34.67
C GLU A 36 -4.73 -20.41 -34.30
N ASP A 37 -4.41 -20.24 -33.01
CA ASP A 37 -3.03 -20.15 -32.56
C ASP A 37 -2.27 -21.47 -32.75
N VAL A 38 -2.90 -22.61 -32.44
CA VAL A 38 -2.31 -23.93 -32.65
C VAL A 38 -2.06 -24.18 -34.13
N LEU A 39 -3.06 -23.98 -35.00
CA LEU A 39 -2.90 -24.19 -36.45
C LEU A 39 -1.87 -23.23 -37.06
N ARG A 40 -1.83 -21.96 -36.63
CA ARG A 40 -0.85 -20.99 -37.11
C ARG A 40 0.58 -21.41 -36.73
N ILE A 41 0.80 -21.82 -35.48
CA ILE A 41 2.13 -22.25 -35.00
C ILE A 41 2.61 -23.48 -35.79
N GLU A 42 1.76 -24.47 -36.01
CA GLU A 42 2.11 -25.70 -36.75
C GLU A 42 2.41 -25.42 -38.23
N VAL A 43 1.57 -24.60 -38.89
CA VAL A 43 1.76 -24.22 -40.30
C VAL A 43 3.03 -23.38 -40.49
N GLU A 44 3.30 -22.41 -39.61
CA GLU A 44 4.54 -21.64 -39.64
C GLU A 44 5.78 -22.52 -39.37
N THR A 45 5.65 -23.49 -38.47
CA THR A 45 6.73 -24.41 -38.12
C THR A 45 7.07 -25.35 -39.27
N GLY A 46 6.06 -25.90 -39.95
CA GLY A 46 6.24 -26.84 -41.06
C GLY A 46 6.61 -26.18 -42.39
N SER A 47 6.09 -24.98 -42.67
CA SER A 47 6.38 -24.26 -43.93
C SER A 47 7.63 -23.39 -43.87
N GLY A 48 8.13 -23.05 -42.67
CA GLY A 48 9.21 -22.08 -42.50
C GLY A 48 8.83 -20.64 -42.85
N LEU A 49 7.57 -20.38 -43.22
CA LEU A 49 7.06 -19.09 -43.68
C LEU A 49 6.14 -18.45 -42.64
N TYR A 50 5.92 -17.14 -42.73
CA TYR A 50 5.06 -16.40 -41.81
C TYR A 50 3.63 -16.27 -42.36
N TRP A 51 2.64 -16.75 -41.61
CA TRP A 51 1.24 -16.89 -42.05
C TRP A 51 0.29 -16.16 -41.12
N GLU A 52 -0.70 -15.46 -41.69
CA GLU A 52 -1.78 -14.83 -40.92
C GLU A 52 -3.10 -15.49 -41.25
N LEU A 53 -3.85 -15.89 -40.22
CA LEU A 53 -5.22 -16.36 -40.39
C LEU A 53 -6.09 -15.21 -40.92
N ARG A 54 -6.84 -15.49 -41.97
CA ARG A 54 -7.79 -14.54 -42.60
C ARG A 54 -9.21 -14.90 -42.31
N THR A 55 -9.54 -16.16 -42.50
CA THR A 55 -10.88 -16.68 -42.27
C THR A 55 -10.79 -18.00 -41.55
N TRP A 56 -11.74 -18.21 -40.64
CA TRP A 56 -12.03 -19.48 -40.02
C TRP A 56 -13.54 -19.61 -39.97
N GLU A 57 -14.07 -20.48 -40.80
CA GLU A 57 -15.50 -20.56 -41.01
C GLU A 57 -15.95 -22.00 -41.25
N ARG A 58 -17.19 -22.28 -40.86
CA ARG A 58 -17.82 -23.56 -41.17
C ARG A 58 -18.24 -23.53 -42.64
N SER A 59 -17.93 -24.60 -43.38
CA SER A 59 -18.26 -24.69 -44.80
C SER A 59 -19.77 -24.53 -45.00
N ALA A 60 -20.15 -23.57 -45.86
CA ALA A 60 -21.55 -23.29 -46.16
C ALA A 60 -22.24 -24.45 -46.89
N THR A 61 -21.47 -25.25 -47.63
CA THR A 61 -21.96 -26.39 -48.40
C THR A 61 -21.87 -27.72 -47.66
N ARG A 62 -21.01 -27.83 -46.64
CA ARG A 62 -20.77 -29.06 -45.88
C ARG A 62 -20.73 -28.79 -44.37
N PRO A 63 -21.81 -29.08 -43.64
CA PRO A 63 -21.91 -28.72 -42.23
C PRO A 63 -20.89 -29.41 -41.32
N ASN A 64 -20.26 -30.51 -41.71
CA ASN A 64 -19.24 -31.16 -40.87
C ASN A 64 -17.82 -30.66 -41.15
N GLU A 65 -17.67 -29.71 -42.07
CA GLU A 65 -16.39 -29.24 -42.56
C GLU A 65 -16.10 -27.81 -42.06
N PHE A 66 -14.90 -27.59 -41.53
CA PHE A 66 -14.38 -26.27 -41.18
C PHE A 66 -13.25 -25.89 -42.12
N VAL A 67 -13.24 -24.65 -42.58
CA VAL A 67 -12.25 -24.11 -43.52
C VAL A 67 -11.51 -22.95 -42.86
N ALA A 68 -10.19 -23.07 -42.79
CA ALA A 68 -9.28 -21.99 -42.44
C ALA A 68 -8.56 -21.52 -43.70
N THR A 69 -8.45 -20.21 -43.89
CA THR A 69 -7.56 -19.63 -44.89
C THR A 69 -6.53 -18.78 -44.20
N LEU A 70 -5.25 -19.15 -44.35
CA LEU A 70 -4.11 -18.34 -43.96
C LEU A 70 -3.49 -17.71 -45.20
N ARG A 71 -2.93 -16.51 -45.05
CA ARG A 71 -2.18 -15.83 -46.11
C ARG A 71 -0.77 -15.51 -45.65
N CYS A 72 0.20 -15.68 -46.54
CA CYS A 72 1.57 -15.32 -46.24
C CYS A 72 1.64 -13.81 -45.93
N ALA A 73 2.20 -13.48 -44.78
CA ALA A 73 2.26 -12.10 -44.32
C ALA A 73 3.31 -11.27 -45.07
N CYS A 74 4.19 -11.90 -45.85
CA CYS A 74 5.17 -11.23 -46.71
C CYS A 74 4.62 -10.88 -48.11
N ARG A 75 3.33 -11.10 -48.40
CA ARG A 75 2.78 -10.76 -49.74
C ARG A 75 2.83 -9.26 -50.05
N GLN A 76 3.13 -8.94 -51.32
CA GLN A 76 3.21 -7.58 -51.86
C GLN A 76 1.88 -6.82 -51.89
N ASP A 77 0.75 -7.51 -51.95
CA ASP A 77 -0.59 -6.91 -52.01
C ASP A 77 -1.02 -6.27 -50.67
N ARG A 78 -0.14 -6.29 -49.67
CA ARG A 78 -0.31 -5.63 -48.37
C ARG A 78 0.38 -4.27 -48.24
N VAL A 79 0.84 -3.68 -49.33
CA VAL A 79 1.31 -2.29 -49.31
C VAL A 79 0.11 -1.39 -48.96
N SER A 80 0.13 -0.82 -47.75
CA SER A 80 -0.84 0.20 -47.33
C SER A 80 -0.76 1.41 -48.29
N VAL A 81 -1.91 1.80 -48.85
CA VAL A 81 -2.05 2.98 -49.72
C VAL A 81 -1.86 4.30 -48.94
N ASN A 82 -1.93 4.27 -47.60
CA ASN A 82 -1.84 5.48 -46.75
C ASN A 82 -0.52 5.57 -45.97
N ARG A 83 0.61 5.62 -46.68
CA ARG A 83 1.94 5.85 -46.05
C ARG A 83 2.52 7.26 -46.23
N GLN A 84 1.82 8.17 -46.92
CA GLN A 84 2.40 9.48 -47.24
C GLN A 84 2.19 10.59 -46.20
N ASN A 85 1.36 10.41 -45.14
CA ASN A 85 0.97 11.51 -44.25
C ASN A 85 1.22 11.33 -42.74
N SER A 86 2.17 10.51 -42.31
CA SER A 86 2.48 10.39 -40.87
C SER A 86 3.99 10.44 -40.60
N ALA A 87 4.59 11.62 -40.82
CA ALA A 87 5.97 11.91 -40.45
C ALA A 87 6.14 12.48 -39.03
N ALA A 88 5.05 12.67 -38.27
CA ALA A 88 5.09 13.49 -37.06
C ALA A 88 5.13 12.73 -35.72
N ASN A 89 4.91 11.41 -35.67
CA ASN A 89 5.15 10.65 -34.45
C ASN A 89 5.06 9.13 -34.69
N PRO A 90 6.18 8.40 -34.66
CA PRO A 90 6.15 6.95 -34.81
C PRO A 90 5.36 6.28 -33.68
N ARG A 91 4.32 5.49 -34.01
CA ARG A 91 3.66 4.62 -33.02
C ARG A 91 4.66 3.55 -32.55
N ALA A 92 4.53 3.04 -31.32
CA ALA A 92 5.41 1.97 -30.80
C ALA A 92 5.47 0.70 -31.69
N SER A 93 4.48 0.49 -32.56
CA SER A 93 4.47 -0.55 -33.61
C SER A 93 5.52 -0.34 -34.73
N GLU A 94 6.08 0.87 -34.85
CA GLU A 94 7.08 1.27 -35.85
C GLU A 94 8.52 0.91 -35.45
N LYS A 95 8.74 0.33 -34.26
CA LYS A 95 10.02 -0.29 -33.89
C LYS A 95 10.26 -1.63 -34.60
N ARG A 96 9.27 -2.19 -35.30
CA ARG A 96 9.44 -3.45 -36.07
C ARG A 96 10.18 -3.14 -37.37
N ARG A 97 11.26 -3.86 -37.66
CA ARG A 97 11.95 -3.80 -38.95
C ARG A 97 10.92 -4.02 -40.07
N SER A 98 11.03 -3.26 -41.16
CA SER A 98 10.11 -3.40 -42.28
C SER A 98 10.20 -4.83 -42.83
N ILE A 99 9.06 -5.52 -42.92
CA ILE A 99 8.98 -6.84 -43.54
C ILE A 99 9.15 -6.66 -45.06
N GLN A 100 10.17 -7.31 -45.63
CA GLN A 100 10.35 -7.38 -47.08
C GLN A 100 9.15 -8.08 -47.72
N ARG A 101 8.67 -7.53 -48.84
CA ARG A 101 7.45 -8.01 -49.51
C ARG A 101 7.79 -8.75 -50.80
N PHE A 102 7.10 -9.85 -51.07
CA PHE A 102 7.32 -10.77 -52.19
C PHE A 102 6.03 -10.99 -52.98
N ARG A 103 6.15 -11.41 -54.24
CA ARG A 103 5.01 -11.71 -55.12
C ARG A 103 4.51 -13.15 -54.93
N CYS A 104 4.75 -13.74 -53.77
CA CYS A 104 4.52 -15.16 -53.49
C CYS A 104 3.07 -15.63 -53.55
N GLN A 105 2.09 -14.72 -53.53
CA GLN A 105 0.65 -15.05 -53.46
C GLN A 105 0.32 -16.12 -52.39
N GLY A 106 1.12 -16.21 -51.32
CA GLY A 106 1.02 -17.29 -50.35
C GLY A 106 -0.39 -17.43 -49.77
N GLU A 107 -1.05 -18.56 -50.01
CA GLU A 107 -2.32 -18.98 -49.41
C GLU A 107 -2.20 -20.40 -48.88
N PHE A 108 -2.69 -20.63 -47.67
CA PHE A 108 -2.69 -21.93 -47.03
C PHE A 108 -4.10 -22.21 -46.54
N HIS A 109 -4.74 -23.21 -47.13
CA HIS A 109 -6.09 -23.63 -46.80
C HIS A 109 -6.04 -24.90 -45.97
N VAL A 110 -6.68 -24.86 -44.80
CA VAL A 110 -6.89 -26.01 -43.93
C VAL A 110 -8.36 -26.35 -43.97
N THR A 111 -8.69 -27.59 -44.31
CA THR A 111 -10.05 -28.07 -44.31
C THR A 111 -10.16 -29.28 -43.40
N LEU A 112 -10.96 -29.16 -42.34
CA LEU A 112 -11.14 -30.16 -41.30
C LEU A 112 -12.54 -30.76 -41.41
N ASP A 113 -12.63 -32.06 -41.69
CA ASP A 113 -13.88 -32.80 -41.61
C ASP A 113 -14.01 -33.44 -40.22
N THR A 114 -14.94 -32.93 -39.43
CA THR A 114 -15.22 -33.38 -38.07
C THR A 114 -15.90 -34.75 -38.01
N ALA A 115 -16.53 -35.20 -39.10
CA ALA A 115 -17.19 -36.51 -39.13
C ALA A 115 -16.21 -37.65 -39.40
N THR A 116 -15.15 -37.39 -40.18
CA THR A 116 -14.13 -38.40 -40.52
C THR A 116 -12.80 -38.20 -39.79
N ALA A 117 -12.67 -37.11 -39.02
CA ALA A 117 -11.41 -36.67 -38.40
C ALA A 117 -10.25 -36.51 -39.40
N LEU A 118 -10.57 -36.20 -40.67
CA LEU A 118 -9.56 -36.01 -41.72
C LEU A 118 -9.29 -34.52 -41.91
N CYS A 119 -8.01 -34.19 -42.05
CA CYS A 119 -7.54 -32.84 -42.36
C CYS A 119 -6.95 -32.84 -43.77
N SER A 120 -7.40 -31.91 -44.62
CA SER A 120 -6.79 -31.66 -45.92
C SER A 120 -6.14 -30.27 -45.94
N LEU A 121 -4.93 -30.24 -46.47
CA LEU A 121 -4.06 -29.06 -46.46
C LEU A 121 -3.72 -28.71 -47.91
N THR A 122 -4.01 -27.47 -48.32
CA THR A 122 -3.63 -26.96 -49.63
C THR A 122 -2.79 -25.71 -49.46
N CYS A 123 -1.54 -25.75 -49.91
CA CYS A 123 -0.64 -24.61 -49.88
C CYS A 123 -0.36 -24.13 -51.32
N ILE A 124 -0.55 -22.85 -51.56
CA ILE A 124 -0.15 -22.17 -52.80
C ILE A 124 0.86 -21.11 -52.39
N HIS A 125 2.08 -21.20 -52.92
CA HIS A 125 3.12 -20.20 -52.72
C HIS A 125 3.99 -20.20 -53.97
N LEU A 126 4.00 -19.07 -54.69
CA LEU A 126 4.53 -18.93 -56.05
C LEU A 126 6.00 -18.49 -56.10
N GLU A 127 6.57 -18.09 -54.97
CA GLU A 127 7.92 -17.54 -54.91
C GLU A 127 8.54 -17.88 -53.56
N ASP A 128 9.55 -18.74 -53.55
CA ASP A 128 10.31 -19.02 -52.34
C ASP A 128 11.02 -17.76 -51.84
N HIS A 129 10.87 -17.48 -50.54
CA HIS A 129 11.53 -16.36 -49.90
C HIS A 129 11.82 -16.67 -48.43
N ASP A 130 12.87 -16.04 -47.90
CA ASP A 130 13.24 -16.23 -46.50
C ASP A 130 12.21 -15.61 -45.55
N ARG A 131 12.07 -16.23 -44.38
CA ARG A 131 11.36 -15.64 -43.24
C ARG A 131 12.17 -14.45 -42.72
N PRO A 132 11.52 -13.36 -42.25
CA PRO A 132 12.23 -12.29 -41.57
C PRO A 132 13.03 -12.85 -40.37
N SER A 133 14.36 -12.77 -40.43
CA SER A 133 15.29 -13.40 -39.47
C SER A 133 15.13 -12.91 -38.03
N TRP A 134 14.58 -11.71 -37.85
CA TRP A 134 14.28 -11.10 -36.55
C TRP A 134 12.91 -11.53 -35.96
N MET A 135 12.15 -12.40 -36.64
CA MET A 135 10.87 -12.96 -36.17
C MET A 135 10.94 -14.47 -35.94
N GLU A 136 12.10 -15.01 -35.61
CA GLU A 136 12.19 -16.36 -35.03
C GLU A 136 11.48 -16.36 -33.66
N ASN A 137 10.19 -16.70 -33.67
CA ASN A 137 9.34 -16.78 -32.49
C ASN A 137 9.41 -18.15 -31.78
N LYS A 138 10.30 -19.06 -32.23
CA LYS A 138 10.40 -20.39 -31.63
C LYS A 138 11.11 -20.27 -30.27
N PHE A 139 10.32 -20.25 -29.20
CA PHE A 139 10.84 -20.68 -27.90
C PHE A 139 11.26 -22.14 -28.06
N LEU A 140 12.49 -22.46 -27.66
CA LEU A 140 12.93 -23.85 -27.57
C LEU A 140 11.97 -24.59 -26.61
N LEU A 141 11.73 -25.88 -26.83
CA LEU A 141 10.93 -26.70 -25.90
C LEU A 141 11.45 -26.57 -24.46
N ALA A 142 12.78 -26.57 -24.30
CA ALA A 142 13.44 -26.32 -23.02
C ALA A 142 13.08 -24.96 -22.39
N ALA A 143 12.87 -23.93 -23.21
CA ALA A 143 12.46 -22.61 -22.73
C ALA A 143 10.99 -22.63 -22.28
N LEU A 144 10.10 -23.36 -22.98
CA LEU A 144 8.70 -23.52 -22.56
C LEU A 144 8.58 -24.37 -21.28
N GLU A 145 9.35 -25.46 -21.18
CA GLU A 145 9.45 -26.29 -19.98
C GLU A 145 9.99 -25.49 -18.79
N PHE A 146 11.04 -24.68 -19.02
CA PHE A 146 11.54 -23.75 -18.01
C PHE A 146 10.48 -22.74 -17.58
N LEU A 147 9.75 -22.14 -18.53
CA LEU A 147 8.68 -21.20 -18.22
C LEU A 147 7.54 -21.83 -17.41
N ASP A 148 7.19 -23.09 -17.68
CA ASP A 148 6.17 -23.79 -16.90
C ASP A 148 6.63 -24.06 -15.46
N ASN A 149 7.87 -24.55 -15.30
CA ASN A 149 8.50 -24.73 -13.97
C ASN A 149 8.58 -23.42 -13.19
N VAL A 150 8.96 -22.33 -13.86
CA VAL A 150 9.07 -21.00 -13.25
C VAL A 150 7.69 -20.43 -12.87
N ALA A 151 6.65 -20.73 -13.66
CA ALA A 151 5.27 -20.38 -13.34
C ALA A 151 4.77 -21.13 -12.09
N GLU A 152 5.31 -22.31 -11.76
CA GLU A 152 5.04 -23.01 -10.50
C GLU A 152 5.71 -22.34 -9.30
N VAL A 153 6.97 -21.91 -9.47
CA VAL A 153 7.75 -21.29 -8.41
C VAL A 153 7.31 -19.84 -8.14
N GLY A 154 6.62 -19.20 -9.10
CA GLY A 154 6.05 -17.85 -8.91
C GLY A 154 7.10 -16.74 -8.99
N MET A 155 8.07 -16.88 -9.89
CA MET A 155 9.17 -15.92 -10.05
C MET A 155 8.72 -14.61 -10.73
N ARG A 156 9.38 -13.49 -10.42
CA ARG A 156 9.10 -12.20 -11.09
C ARG A 156 9.50 -12.27 -12.55
N THR A 157 8.66 -11.75 -13.45
CA THR A 157 8.89 -11.82 -14.91
C THR A 157 10.20 -11.17 -15.36
N ALA A 158 10.71 -10.20 -14.60
CA ALA A 158 12.04 -9.61 -14.80
C ALA A 158 13.18 -10.63 -14.64
N ASP A 159 13.07 -11.47 -13.61
CA ASP A 159 14.04 -12.50 -13.28
C ASP A 159 13.93 -13.67 -14.28
N VAL A 160 12.71 -13.98 -14.75
CA VAL A 160 12.47 -15.02 -15.78
C VAL A 160 13.23 -14.72 -17.07
N TYR A 161 13.13 -13.50 -17.60
CA TYR A 161 13.88 -13.10 -18.80
C TYR A 161 15.39 -13.18 -18.59
N ARG A 162 15.87 -12.75 -17.42
CA ARG A 162 17.30 -12.80 -17.07
C ARG A 162 17.80 -14.25 -17.03
N LEU A 163 17.07 -15.16 -16.38
CA LEU A 163 17.47 -16.57 -16.28
C LEU A 163 17.43 -17.29 -17.62
N LEU A 164 16.39 -17.07 -18.43
CA LEU A 164 16.32 -17.60 -19.80
C LEU A 164 17.55 -17.19 -20.63
N ARG A 165 18.04 -15.95 -20.45
CA ARG A 165 19.25 -15.47 -21.10
C ARG A 165 20.51 -16.15 -20.56
N LEU A 166 20.66 -16.23 -19.24
CA LEU A 166 21.84 -16.83 -18.59
C LEU A 166 21.97 -18.34 -18.86
N GLN A 167 20.84 -19.04 -19.00
CA GLN A 167 20.79 -20.47 -19.29
C GLN A 167 20.78 -20.77 -20.80
N HIS A 168 20.97 -19.76 -21.64
CA HIS A 168 20.97 -19.88 -23.11
C HIS A 168 19.69 -20.52 -23.69
N HIS A 169 18.55 -20.38 -22.99
CA HIS A 169 17.25 -20.86 -23.45
C HIS A 169 16.58 -19.91 -24.46
N ILE A 170 17.04 -18.66 -24.56
CA ILE A 170 16.59 -17.68 -25.54
C ILE A 170 17.76 -16.94 -26.18
N ASP A 171 17.58 -16.50 -27.42
CA ASP A 171 18.47 -15.55 -28.10
C ASP A 171 17.94 -14.12 -27.87
N PRO A 172 18.66 -13.26 -27.11
CA PRO A 172 18.21 -11.91 -26.78
C PRO A 172 18.14 -10.96 -27.99
N GLU A 173 18.76 -11.30 -29.13
CA GLU A 173 18.63 -10.53 -30.37
C GLU A 173 17.30 -10.80 -31.09
N LYS A 174 16.65 -11.92 -30.78
CA LYS A 174 15.43 -12.41 -31.45
C LYS A 174 14.20 -12.42 -30.54
N ILE A 175 14.39 -12.72 -29.26
CA ILE A 175 13.33 -12.83 -28.25
C ILE A 175 13.45 -11.66 -27.28
N THR A 176 12.46 -10.78 -27.35
CA THR A 176 12.34 -9.63 -26.46
C THR A 176 11.73 -10.04 -25.11
N ARG A 177 12.01 -9.22 -24.09
CA ARG A 177 11.35 -9.33 -22.77
C ARG A 177 9.82 -9.30 -22.87
N ALA A 178 9.25 -8.56 -23.81
CA ALA A 178 7.81 -8.49 -23.99
C ALA A 178 7.21 -9.83 -24.49
N GLN A 179 7.94 -10.56 -25.35
CA GLN A 179 7.55 -11.90 -25.79
C GLN A 179 7.62 -12.90 -24.63
N VAL A 180 8.66 -12.86 -23.80
CA VAL A 180 8.72 -13.70 -22.59
C VAL A 180 7.53 -13.42 -21.66
N ASN A 181 7.21 -12.15 -21.41
CA ASN A 181 6.05 -11.78 -20.59
C ASN A 181 4.72 -12.31 -21.16
N TYR A 182 4.57 -12.30 -22.48
CA TYR A 182 3.41 -12.84 -23.17
C TYR A 182 3.29 -14.36 -22.94
N TRP A 183 4.37 -15.11 -23.16
CA TRP A 183 4.34 -16.56 -22.99
C TRP A 183 4.13 -16.99 -21.54
N VAL A 184 4.74 -16.28 -20.58
CA VAL A 184 4.45 -16.48 -19.14
C VAL A 184 2.96 -16.26 -18.87
N ALA A 185 2.38 -15.17 -19.39
CA ALA A 185 0.96 -14.89 -19.22
C ALA A 185 0.05 -15.96 -19.81
N GLU A 186 0.42 -16.51 -20.96
CA GLU A 186 -0.34 -17.55 -21.66
C GLU A 186 -0.30 -18.89 -20.90
N ILE A 187 0.88 -19.28 -20.40
CA ILE A 187 1.08 -20.48 -19.57
C ILE A 187 0.29 -20.33 -18.25
N GLU A 188 0.40 -19.17 -17.60
CA GLU A 188 -0.33 -18.89 -16.35
C GLU A 188 -1.86 -18.86 -16.54
N SER A 189 -2.36 -18.57 -17.75
CA SER A 189 -3.79 -18.39 -18.02
C SER A 189 -4.64 -19.59 -17.63
N TRP A 190 -4.10 -20.79 -17.81
CA TRP A 190 -4.73 -22.05 -17.44
C TRP A 190 -4.77 -22.24 -15.92
N ARG A 191 -3.80 -21.68 -15.19
CA ARG A 191 -3.66 -21.82 -13.73
C ARG A 191 -4.68 -21.00 -12.98
N TYR A 192 -5.13 -19.86 -13.49
CA TYR A 192 -6.19 -19.05 -12.85
C TYR A 192 -7.57 -19.17 -13.51
N GLY A 193 -7.71 -20.02 -14.55
CA GLY A 193 -9.02 -20.33 -15.13
C GLY A 193 -9.51 -19.33 -16.18
N ALA A 194 -8.62 -18.74 -16.98
CA ALA A 194 -8.95 -17.76 -18.03
C ALA A 194 -9.99 -18.22 -19.07
N GLY A 195 -10.35 -19.51 -19.08
CA GLY A 195 -11.45 -20.06 -19.87
C GLY A 195 -12.84 -19.59 -19.43
N GLU A 196 -13.01 -19.11 -18.20
CA GLU A 196 -14.25 -18.52 -17.69
C GLU A 196 -14.34 -17.03 -18.11
N PRO A 197 -15.31 -16.64 -18.96
CA PRO A 197 -15.46 -15.25 -19.38
C PRO A 197 -15.81 -14.29 -18.24
N ASP A 198 -16.53 -14.77 -17.22
CA ASP A 198 -16.83 -13.98 -16.03
C ASP A 198 -15.61 -13.94 -15.09
N GLN A 199 -14.89 -12.83 -15.13
CA GLN A 199 -13.68 -12.67 -14.33
C GLN A 199 -13.94 -12.73 -12.81
N MET A 200 -15.10 -12.28 -12.33
CA MET A 200 -15.44 -12.35 -10.91
C MET A 200 -15.68 -13.79 -10.47
N LYS A 201 -16.45 -14.53 -11.26
CA LYS A 201 -16.68 -15.95 -11.01
C LYS A 201 -15.36 -16.72 -11.07
N SER A 202 -14.53 -16.45 -12.07
CA SER A 202 -13.18 -17.02 -12.21
C SER A 202 -12.30 -16.74 -10.98
N SER A 203 -12.30 -15.50 -10.46
CA SER A 203 -11.60 -15.15 -9.22
C SER A 203 -12.11 -15.93 -8.00
N LYS A 204 -13.44 -16.05 -7.85
CA LYS A 204 -14.06 -16.79 -6.75
C LYS A 204 -13.70 -18.27 -6.83
N ASP A 205 -13.91 -18.88 -7.99
CA ASP A 205 -13.63 -20.29 -8.23
C ASP A 205 -12.14 -20.60 -7.99
N PHE A 206 -11.24 -19.68 -8.32
CA PHE A 206 -9.83 -19.80 -7.99
C PHE A 206 -9.57 -19.82 -6.47
N ILE A 207 -10.15 -18.90 -5.70
CA ILE A 207 -9.95 -18.87 -4.23
C ILE A 207 -10.54 -20.11 -3.57
N ASP A 208 -11.72 -20.56 -4.02
CA ASP A 208 -12.44 -21.71 -3.45
C ASP A 208 -11.85 -23.07 -3.84
N ARG A 209 -10.80 -23.13 -4.66
CA ARG A 209 -10.12 -24.40 -4.97
C ARG A 209 -9.60 -25.05 -3.69
N PRO A 210 -9.78 -26.37 -3.50
CA PRO A 210 -9.31 -27.09 -2.32
C PRO A 210 -7.84 -26.80 -1.96
N GLU A 211 -6.97 -26.69 -2.96
CA GLU A 211 -5.55 -26.35 -2.77
C GLU A 211 -5.32 -24.96 -2.15
N ASN A 212 -6.11 -23.96 -2.54
CA ASN A 212 -5.99 -22.60 -2.03
C ASN A 212 -6.67 -22.47 -0.67
N THR A 213 -7.81 -23.12 -0.46
CA THR A 213 -8.45 -23.18 0.87
C THR A 213 -7.56 -23.90 1.89
N ALA A 214 -6.89 -24.99 1.49
CA ALA A 214 -5.92 -25.70 2.32
C ALA A 214 -4.70 -24.82 2.66
N LYS A 215 -4.28 -23.95 1.73
CA LYS A 215 -3.24 -22.95 1.98
C LYS A 215 -3.68 -21.82 2.91
N GLY A 216 -4.96 -21.74 3.26
CA GLY A 216 -5.52 -20.78 4.21
C GLY A 216 -6.20 -19.57 3.58
N PHE A 217 -6.45 -19.59 2.26
CA PHE A 217 -7.33 -18.60 1.63
C PHE A 217 -8.79 -18.89 1.93
N GLU A 218 -9.62 -17.86 1.98
CA GLU A 218 -11.04 -18.01 2.28
C GLU A 218 -11.86 -16.88 1.71
N MET A 219 -12.92 -17.21 0.96
CA MET A 219 -13.87 -16.21 0.49
C MET A 219 -14.62 -15.57 1.65
N LEU A 220 -14.67 -14.23 1.64
CA LEU A 220 -15.32 -13.43 2.68
C LEU A 220 -16.59 -12.74 2.15
N LEU A 221 -16.51 -12.19 0.93
CA LEU A 221 -17.64 -11.59 0.23
C LEU A 221 -17.60 -11.97 -1.25
N TYR A 222 -18.77 -12.27 -1.80
CA TYR A 222 -18.97 -12.39 -3.24
C TYR A 222 -20.38 -11.87 -3.53
N GLU A 223 -20.45 -10.59 -3.87
CA GLU A 223 -21.71 -9.87 -4.04
C GLU A 223 -21.74 -9.24 -5.43
N GLY A 224 -22.90 -9.28 -6.07
CA GLY A 224 -23.08 -8.67 -7.38
C GLY A 224 -24.55 -8.40 -7.65
N ASN A 225 -24.89 -7.14 -7.82
CA ASN A 225 -26.17 -6.72 -8.34
C ASN A 225 -25.98 -5.67 -9.46
N ASP A 226 -27.07 -5.02 -9.87
CA ASP A 226 -27.06 -4.02 -10.93
C ASP A 226 -26.28 -2.75 -10.55
N ASP A 227 -26.11 -2.48 -9.24
CA ASP A 227 -25.55 -1.24 -8.72
C ASP A 227 -24.09 -1.38 -8.25
N PHE A 228 -23.73 -2.56 -7.74
CA PHE A 228 -22.40 -2.83 -7.21
C PHE A 228 -21.96 -4.28 -7.42
N GLN A 229 -20.65 -4.46 -7.49
CA GLN A 229 -20.01 -5.77 -7.52
C GLN A 229 -18.84 -5.77 -6.55
N ALA A 230 -18.66 -6.87 -5.81
CA ALA A 230 -17.61 -7.01 -4.84
C ALA A 230 -17.13 -8.46 -4.69
N ILE A 231 -15.82 -8.61 -4.53
CA ILE A 231 -15.19 -9.87 -4.14
C ILE A 231 -14.16 -9.58 -3.05
N SER A 232 -14.22 -10.33 -1.95
CA SER A 232 -13.25 -10.22 -0.86
C SER A 232 -12.84 -11.61 -0.38
N PHE A 233 -11.57 -11.75 0.00
CA PHE A 233 -11.04 -12.97 0.55
C PHE A 233 -9.97 -12.69 1.60
N LEU A 234 -9.91 -13.58 2.59
CA LEU A 234 -8.81 -13.67 3.54
C LEU A 234 -7.62 -14.40 2.91
N THR A 235 -6.43 -14.05 3.37
CA THR A 235 -5.19 -14.72 3.00
C THR A 235 -4.78 -15.73 4.09
N PRO A 236 -3.71 -16.53 3.88
CA PRO A 236 -3.14 -17.43 4.89
C PRO A 236 -2.69 -16.73 6.20
N PHE A 237 -2.64 -15.39 6.20
CA PHE A 237 -2.41 -14.58 7.39
C PHE A 237 -3.67 -14.40 8.25
N ARG A 238 -4.81 -15.01 7.87
CA ARG A 238 -6.06 -15.03 8.67
C ARG A 238 -5.87 -15.47 10.12
N ARG A 239 -4.84 -16.28 10.39
CA ARG A 239 -4.45 -16.71 11.73
C ARG A 239 -4.12 -15.55 12.69
N TYR A 240 -3.75 -14.38 12.15
CA TYR A 240 -3.42 -13.18 12.91
C TYR A 240 -4.60 -12.22 13.09
N VAL A 241 -5.75 -12.50 12.47
CA VAL A 241 -6.92 -11.60 12.49
C VAL A 241 -7.42 -11.35 13.92
N SER A 242 -7.39 -12.38 14.78
CA SER A 242 -7.84 -12.27 16.17
C SER A 242 -6.80 -11.69 17.12
N THR A 243 -5.53 -11.64 16.73
CA THR A 243 -4.42 -11.24 17.61
C THR A 243 -3.86 -9.85 17.27
N VAL A 244 -4.03 -9.39 16.03
CA VAL A 244 -3.51 -8.09 15.59
C VAL A 244 -4.13 -6.92 16.38
N LYS A 245 -3.30 -5.97 16.83
CA LYS A 245 -3.77 -4.77 17.55
C LYS A 245 -3.90 -3.53 16.69
N GLU A 246 -3.15 -3.46 15.60
CA GLU A 246 -3.26 -2.35 14.65
C GLU A 246 -3.49 -2.92 13.27
N VAL A 247 -4.55 -2.46 12.63
CA VAL A 247 -4.80 -2.71 11.22
C VAL A 247 -4.82 -1.40 10.47
N LEU A 248 -4.35 -1.46 9.23
CA LEU A 248 -4.31 -0.32 8.34
C LEU A 248 -5.08 -0.66 7.08
N THR A 249 -5.76 0.32 6.52
CA THR A 249 -6.40 0.19 5.22
C THR A 249 -6.15 1.42 4.37
N ASP A 250 -6.11 1.19 3.07
CA ASP A 250 -6.05 2.21 2.03
C ASP A 250 -6.63 1.57 0.76
N SER A 251 -7.07 2.40 -0.18
CA SER A 251 -7.62 1.97 -1.46
C SER A 251 -6.66 2.26 -2.60
N THR A 252 -6.77 1.50 -3.69
CA THR A 252 -5.97 1.74 -4.87
C THR A 252 -6.70 1.42 -6.17
N PHE A 253 -6.38 2.19 -7.21
CA PHE A 253 -7.04 2.14 -8.51
C PHE A 253 -6.08 1.71 -9.63
N LYS A 254 -6.66 1.43 -10.81
CA LYS A 254 -5.95 1.11 -12.06
C LYS A 254 -5.12 -0.19 -11.98
N THR A 255 -5.56 -1.16 -11.18
CA THR A 255 -4.88 -2.45 -10.97
C THR A 255 -5.39 -3.57 -11.88
N ASN A 256 -6.62 -3.47 -12.38
CA ASN A 256 -7.27 -4.50 -13.19
C ASN A 256 -8.06 -3.88 -14.37
N ASP A 257 -8.36 -4.67 -15.40
CA ASP A 257 -9.11 -4.26 -16.60
C ASP A 257 -10.59 -3.97 -16.33
N MET A 258 -11.18 -4.65 -15.34
CA MET A 258 -12.56 -4.49 -14.86
C MET A 258 -12.76 -3.19 -14.06
N ARG A 259 -11.68 -2.43 -13.80
CA ARG A 259 -11.67 -1.14 -13.08
C ARG A 259 -12.15 -1.22 -11.63
N PHE A 260 -12.12 -2.40 -11.02
CA PHE A 260 -12.41 -2.55 -9.59
C PHE A 260 -11.40 -1.72 -8.79
N GLU A 261 -11.90 -0.98 -7.82
CA GLU A 261 -11.10 -0.43 -6.73
C GLU A 261 -10.67 -1.58 -5.82
N MET A 262 -9.42 -1.55 -5.39
CA MET A 262 -8.82 -2.59 -4.57
C MET A 262 -8.45 -2.02 -3.21
N LEU A 263 -8.95 -2.62 -2.14
CA LEU A 263 -8.60 -2.32 -0.75
C LEU A 263 -7.83 -3.51 -0.17
N ALA A 264 -6.92 -3.21 0.76
CA ALA A 264 -6.31 -4.20 1.62
C ALA A 264 -6.55 -3.86 3.08
N LEU A 265 -6.71 -4.89 3.90
CA LEU A 265 -6.54 -4.80 5.34
C LEU A 265 -5.16 -5.35 5.67
N ILE A 266 -4.23 -4.47 6.04
CA ILE A 266 -2.89 -4.83 6.46
C ILE A 266 -2.84 -4.91 7.98
N GLY A 267 -2.48 -6.06 8.53
CA GLY A 267 -2.17 -6.21 9.95
C GLY A 267 -0.73 -5.79 10.24
N ASN A 268 -0.53 -4.99 11.28
CA ASN A 268 0.80 -4.62 11.74
C ASN A 268 1.31 -5.61 12.81
N LEU A 269 2.27 -6.45 12.44
CA LEU A 269 2.96 -7.38 13.33
C LEU A 269 4.29 -6.76 13.75
N SER A 270 4.29 -5.96 14.82
CA SER A 270 5.50 -5.30 15.36
C SER A 270 6.27 -4.46 14.32
N GLY A 271 5.56 -3.82 13.40
CA GLY A 271 6.10 -3.02 12.30
C GLY A 271 6.32 -3.78 11.00
N PHE A 272 5.98 -5.07 10.95
CA PHE A 272 5.93 -5.87 9.73
C PHE A 272 4.48 -5.95 9.24
N GLY A 273 4.20 -5.46 8.02
CA GLY A 273 2.87 -5.47 7.44
C GLY A 273 2.52 -6.81 6.78
N VAL A 274 1.40 -7.41 7.16
CA VAL A 274 0.83 -8.61 6.50
C VAL A 274 -0.53 -8.32 5.91
N SER A 275 -0.77 -8.73 4.67
CA SER A 275 -2.07 -8.55 4.01
C SER A 275 -3.09 -9.57 4.53
N LEU A 276 -3.88 -9.21 5.54
CA LEU A 276 -4.88 -10.10 6.15
C LEU A 276 -6.01 -10.41 5.17
N CYS A 277 -6.45 -9.39 4.43
CA CYS A 277 -7.59 -9.46 3.54
C CYS A 277 -7.40 -8.53 2.34
N TYR A 278 -7.94 -8.93 1.18
CA TYR A 278 -8.18 -8.04 0.06
C TYR A 278 -9.67 -7.92 -0.22
N MET A 279 -10.09 -6.74 -0.65
CA MET A 279 -11.43 -6.51 -1.20
C MET A 279 -11.28 -5.79 -2.54
N PHE A 280 -12.00 -6.29 -3.53
CA PHE A 280 -12.21 -5.62 -4.80
C PHE A 280 -13.66 -5.22 -4.88
N TYR A 281 -13.95 -3.99 -5.24
CA TYR A 281 -15.32 -3.61 -5.57
C TYR A 281 -15.39 -2.62 -6.74
N LEU A 282 -16.54 -2.63 -7.39
CA LEU A 282 -16.87 -1.73 -8.48
C LEU A 282 -18.24 -1.11 -8.19
N LYS A 283 -18.29 0.22 -8.21
CA LYS A 283 -19.54 0.98 -8.27
C LYS A 283 -19.98 1.05 -9.73
N LYS A 284 -21.08 0.40 -10.11
CA LYS A 284 -21.68 0.62 -11.42
C LYS A 284 -22.41 1.96 -11.34
N THR A 285 -22.03 2.89 -12.21
CA THR A 285 -22.66 4.20 -12.26
C THR A 285 -24.08 4.00 -12.78
N ILE A 286 -25.11 4.15 -11.92
CA ILE A 286 -26.44 4.45 -12.43
C ILE A 286 -26.36 5.88 -12.94
N VAL A 287 -26.58 6.04 -14.24
CA VAL A 287 -27.03 7.31 -14.81
C VAL A 287 -28.45 7.48 -14.28
N ASP A 288 -28.61 8.22 -13.19
CA ASP A 288 -29.69 9.19 -12.99
C ASP A 288 -29.72 9.67 -11.54
N GLU A 289 -29.76 11.00 -11.41
CA GLU A 289 -30.12 11.74 -10.22
C GLU A 289 -31.57 11.42 -9.87
N ALA A 290 -31.82 10.38 -9.07
CA ALA A 290 -33.10 10.17 -8.44
C ALA A 290 -32.91 9.98 -6.92
N THR A 291 -33.60 10.86 -6.21
CA THR A 291 -33.77 11.02 -4.75
C THR A 291 -33.44 9.79 -3.89
N PRO A 292 -32.64 9.94 -2.81
CA PRO A 292 -32.37 8.85 -1.87
C PRO A 292 -33.66 8.43 -1.14
N SER A 293 -34.15 7.23 -1.44
CA SER A 293 -35.17 6.55 -0.64
C SER A 293 -34.60 6.17 0.73
N VAL A 294 -35.31 6.56 1.78
CA VAL A 294 -34.90 6.49 3.20
C VAL A 294 -34.92 5.06 3.78
N THR A 295 -35.20 4.02 2.99
CA THR A 295 -35.33 2.65 3.52
C THR A 295 -34.69 1.61 2.61
N GLN A 296 -33.35 1.51 2.65
CA GLN A 296 -32.52 0.27 2.65
C GLN A 296 -31.03 0.57 2.35
N PRO A 297 -30.06 0.17 3.20
CA PRO A 297 -28.63 0.44 2.98
C PRO A 297 -27.88 -0.67 2.19
N ARG A 298 -28.59 -1.66 1.62
CA ARG A 298 -27.98 -2.67 0.74
C ARG A 298 -27.96 -2.12 -0.68
N GLY A 299 -26.79 -1.74 -1.20
CA GLY A 299 -26.69 -1.08 -2.51
C GLY A 299 -25.58 -0.05 -2.67
N CYS A 300 -25.08 0.52 -1.56
CA CYS A 300 -24.12 1.64 -1.61
C CYS A 300 -22.74 1.23 -1.07
N ARG A 301 -21.69 1.96 -1.48
CA ARG A 301 -20.29 1.76 -1.03
C ARG A 301 -20.19 1.64 0.50
N LYS A 302 -20.91 2.50 1.24
CA LYS A 302 -20.94 2.49 2.71
C LYS A 302 -21.49 1.18 3.28
N GLY A 303 -22.59 0.68 2.71
CA GLY A 303 -23.19 -0.61 3.12
C GLY A 303 -22.25 -1.78 2.86
N LEU A 304 -21.61 -1.81 1.69
CA LEU A 304 -20.63 -2.85 1.35
C LEU A 304 -19.41 -2.83 2.29
N LEU A 305 -18.85 -1.65 2.58
CA LEU A 305 -17.73 -1.51 3.52
C LEU A 305 -18.14 -1.97 4.94
N TYR A 306 -19.37 -1.65 5.35
CA TYR A 306 -19.90 -2.11 6.63
C TYR A 306 -20.03 -3.64 6.67
N ASP A 307 -20.60 -4.26 5.64
CA ASP A 307 -20.73 -5.71 5.55
C ASP A 307 -19.36 -6.41 5.54
N TRP A 308 -18.37 -5.82 4.84
CA TRP A 308 -16.98 -6.31 4.84
C TRP A 308 -16.36 -6.26 6.25
N MET A 309 -16.51 -5.15 6.97
CA MET A 309 -16.03 -5.02 8.34
C MET A 309 -16.77 -5.96 9.31
N CYS A 310 -18.08 -6.17 9.14
CA CYS A 310 -18.85 -7.15 9.91
C CYS A 310 -18.36 -8.58 9.67
N LYS A 311 -18.08 -8.96 8.41
CA LYS A 311 -17.50 -10.26 8.08
C LYS A 311 -16.12 -10.46 8.70
N LEU A 312 -15.27 -9.44 8.68
CA LEU A 312 -13.97 -9.49 9.36
C LEU A 312 -14.12 -9.64 10.87
N ARG A 313 -15.09 -8.94 11.47
CA ARG A 313 -15.44 -9.05 12.89
C ARG A 313 -15.92 -10.46 13.25
N GLU A 314 -16.73 -11.09 12.40
CA GLU A 314 -17.16 -12.50 12.54
C GLU A 314 -15.96 -13.45 12.52
N LYS A 315 -14.90 -13.11 11.80
CA LYS A 315 -13.62 -13.84 11.77
C LYS A 315 -12.70 -13.55 12.96
N GLY A 316 -13.17 -12.76 13.92
CA GLY A 316 -12.46 -12.46 15.16
C GLY A 316 -11.66 -11.16 15.14
N LEU A 317 -11.77 -10.33 14.10
CA LEU A 317 -11.03 -9.04 14.06
C LEU A 317 -11.44 -8.16 15.25
N ARG A 318 -10.49 -7.87 16.14
CA ARG A 318 -10.64 -7.02 17.34
C ARG A 318 -9.39 -6.17 17.64
N PRO A 319 -8.93 -5.33 16.69
CA PRO A 319 -7.76 -4.49 16.89
C PRO A 319 -8.07 -3.34 17.85
N ALA A 320 -7.04 -2.83 18.54
CA ALA A 320 -7.14 -1.60 19.30
C ALA A 320 -7.25 -0.38 18.39
N PHE A 321 -6.58 -0.42 17.23
CA PHE A 321 -6.50 0.70 16.29
C PHE A 321 -6.81 0.27 14.84
N PHE A 322 -7.52 1.14 14.15
CA PHE A 322 -7.76 1.11 12.71
C PHE A 322 -7.25 2.40 12.08
N ILE A 323 -6.19 2.30 11.31
CA ILE A 323 -5.51 3.44 10.68
C ILE A 323 -5.98 3.54 9.22
N THR A 324 -6.48 4.70 8.84
CA THR A 324 -7.02 4.97 7.49
C THR A 324 -6.77 6.42 7.07
N ASP A 325 -6.99 6.72 5.80
CA ASP A 325 -7.12 8.10 5.31
C ASP A 325 -8.47 8.71 5.76
N LYS A 326 -8.76 9.95 5.37
CA LYS A 326 -10.03 10.60 5.72
C LYS A 326 -11.17 10.15 4.80
N ASP A 327 -11.35 8.84 4.62
CA ASP A 327 -12.47 8.25 3.89
C ASP A 327 -13.66 8.01 4.83
N VAL A 328 -14.67 8.86 4.72
CA VAL A 328 -15.90 8.80 5.54
C VAL A 328 -16.59 7.42 5.46
N GLY A 329 -16.55 6.76 4.30
CA GLY A 329 -17.17 5.45 4.14
C GLY A 329 -16.43 4.35 4.91
N GLN A 330 -15.10 4.40 4.93
CA GLN A 330 -14.28 3.48 5.71
C GLN A 330 -14.42 3.74 7.22
N ILE A 331 -14.39 5.01 7.62
CA ILE A 331 -14.52 5.44 9.03
C ILE A 331 -15.86 5.00 9.60
N GLU A 332 -16.98 5.34 8.96
CA GLU A 332 -18.32 4.98 9.43
C GLU A 332 -18.52 3.45 9.46
N ALA A 333 -18.04 2.73 8.43
CA ALA A 333 -18.12 1.28 8.39
C ALA A 333 -17.34 0.63 9.54
N ALA A 334 -16.13 1.10 9.79
CA ALA A 334 -15.26 0.63 10.86
C ALA A 334 -15.87 0.86 12.25
N GLN A 335 -16.27 2.11 12.55
CA GLN A 335 -16.87 2.48 13.84
C GLN A 335 -18.18 1.73 14.09
N ARG A 336 -19.02 1.58 13.06
CA ARG A 336 -20.30 0.88 13.19
C ARG A 336 -20.11 -0.63 13.35
N ALA A 337 -19.14 -1.22 12.65
CA ALA A 337 -18.91 -2.65 12.72
C ALA A 337 -18.21 -3.04 14.01
N ILE A 338 -17.19 -2.31 14.46
CA ILE A 338 -16.37 -2.64 15.63
C ILE A 338 -16.29 -1.40 16.54
N PRO A 339 -17.31 -1.12 17.36
CA PRO A 339 -17.38 0.10 18.18
C PRO A 339 -16.23 0.26 19.19
N GLU A 340 -15.62 -0.84 19.64
CA GLU A 340 -14.51 -0.86 20.59
C GLU A 340 -13.16 -0.40 19.99
N MET A 341 -13.07 -0.40 18.65
CA MET A 341 -11.86 -0.09 17.90
C MET A 341 -11.70 1.42 17.73
N HIS A 342 -10.49 1.92 18.01
CA HIS A 342 -10.17 3.33 17.79
C HIS A 342 -9.82 3.59 16.33
N VAL A 343 -10.55 4.48 15.66
CA VAL A 343 -10.19 4.92 14.31
C VAL A 343 -9.22 6.09 14.42
N GLN A 344 -8.05 5.94 13.82
CA GLN A 344 -6.97 6.93 13.82
C GLN A 344 -6.68 7.37 12.38
N LEU A 345 -6.73 8.67 12.10
CA LEU A 345 -6.36 9.19 10.80
C LEU A 345 -4.86 9.15 10.58
N CYS A 346 -4.46 8.91 9.34
CA CYS A 346 -3.07 8.97 8.93
C CYS A 346 -2.52 10.41 8.96
N LEU A 347 -1.42 10.63 9.70
CA LEU A 347 -0.75 11.92 9.80
C LEU A 347 -0.32 12.49 8.44
N LYS A 348 0.28 11.66 7.58
CA LYS A 348 0.70 12.07 6.23
C LYS A 348 -0.48 12.60 5.41
N HIS A 349 -1.60 11.87 5.39
CA HIS A 349 -2.81 12.31 4.70
C HIS A 349 -3.41 13.59 5.31
N CYS A 350 -3.30 13.77 6.62
CA CYS A 350 -3.68 15.02 7.29
C CYS A 350 -2.81 16.21 6.83
N LEU A 351 -1.48 16.08 6.92
CA LEU A 351 -0.54 17.12 6.50
C LEU A 351 -0.68 17.46 5.02
N ASP A 352 -0.82 16.45 4.16
CA ASP A 352 -1.10 16.61 2.73
C ASP A 352 -2.41 17.37 2.46
N ALA A 353 -3.47 17.05 3.20
CA ALA A 353 -4.76 17.72 3.06
C ALA A 353 -4.67 19.20 3.48
N ILE A 354 -3.98 19.48 4.58
CA ILE A 354 -3.72 20.85 5.05
C ILE A 354 -2.85 21.60 4.04
N GLU A 355 -1.78 21.01 3.52
CA GLU A 355 -0.93 21.62 2.50
C GLU A 355 -1.69 21.98 1.23
N ARG A 356 -2.47 21.04 0.70
CA ARG A 356 -3.34 21.31 -0.47
C ARG A 356 -4.32 22.44 -0.18
N ARG A 357 -4.83 22.51 1.05
CA ARG A 357 -5.78 23.55 1.45
C ARG A 357 -5.10 24.91 1.63
N MET A 358 -3.91 24.98 2.20
CA MET A 358 -3.14 26.23 2.37
C MET A 358 -2.91 26.94 1.03
N VAL A 359 -2.72 26.19 -0.07
CA VAL A 359 -2.47 26.70 -1.42
C VAL A 359 -3.77 26.95 -2.22
N ALA A 360 -4.90 26.42 -1.77
CA ALA A 360 -6.17 26.54 -2.49
C ALA A 360 -6.63 28.00 -2.53
N LEU A 361 -6.88 28.50 -3.75
CA LEU A 361 -7.29 29.89 -3.98
C LEU A 361 -8.78 30.13 -3.75
N ASP A 362 -9.61 29.09 -3.79
CA ASP A 362 -11.06 29.28 -3.81
C ASP A 362 -11.82 27.95 -3.61
N LYS A 363 -12.07 27.58 -2.35
CA LYS A 363 -13.13 26.61 -2.02
C LYS A 363 -13.79 27.03 -0.73
N SER A 364 -15.12 27.15 -0.76
CA SER A 364 -15.98 27.21 0.42
C SER A 364 -15.41 26.30 1.51
N THR A 365 -15.04 26.89 2.64
CA THR A 365 -14.96 26.12 3.88
C THR A 365 -16.40 25.73 4.24
N ASN A 366 -16.58 24.60 4.93
CA ASN A 366 -17.86 24.34 5.58
C ASN A 366 -18.21 25.56 6.45
N PRO A 367 -19.50 25.87 6.65
CA PRO A 367 -19.90 26.97 7.51
C PRO A 367 -19.23 26.80 8.88
N TYR A 368 -18.56 27.87 9.31
CA TYR A 368 -17.93 27.96 10.63
C TYR A 368 -18.73 28.99 11.41
N GLU A 369 -19.22 28.59 12.58
CA GLU A 369 -20.03 29.44 13.43
C GLU A 369 -19.27 29.71 14.74
N PRO A 370 -18.65 30.90 14.89
CA PRO A 370 -17.76 31.17 16.02
C PRO A 370 -18.47 31.08 17.38
N SER A 371 -19.75 31.46 17.46
CA SER A 371 -20.57 31.34 18.67
C SER A 371 -20.67 29.90 19.19
N THR A 372 -20.85 28.92 18.31
CA THR A 372 -20.89 27.50 18.70
C THR A 372 -19.54 27.02 19.21
N THR A 373 -18.45 27.55 18.67
CA THR A 373 -17.10 27.19 19.08
C THR A 373 -16.69 27.84 20.38
N ASN A 374 -17.13 29.08 20.63
CA ASN A 374 -16.96 29.79 21.90
C ASN A 374 -17.65 29.04 23.06
N ILE A 375 -18.81 28.43 22.82
CA ILE A 375 -19.49 27.60 23.85
C ILE A 375 -18.61 26.42 24.28
N VAL A 376 -17.88 25.80 23.35
CA VAL A 376 -17.00 24.67 23.65
C VAL A 376 -15.66 25.14 24.23
N PHE A 377 -15.12 26.24 23.70
CA PHE A 377 -13.85 26.83 24.09
C PHE A 377 -14.02 28.35 24.28
N PRO A 378 -14.25 28.82 25.53
CA PRO A 378 -14.61 30.21 25.81
C PRO A 378 -13.60 31.28 25.38
N PHE A 379 -12.33 30.91 25.14
CA PHE A 379 -11.30 31.81 24.64
C PHE A 379 -11.44 32.17 23.15
N ILE A 380 -12.29 31.47 22.39
CA ILE A 380 -12.54 31.77 20.98
C ILE A 380 -13.46 32.98 20.88
N ASP A 381 -13.10 34.01 20.11
CA ASP A 381 -13.95 35.18 19.89
C ASP A 381 -15.21 34.77 19.10
N ALA A 382 -16.39 34.94 19.73
CA ALA A 382 -17.69 34.61 19.15
C ALA A 382 -18.05 35.46 17.92
N THR A 383 -17.28 36.50 17.62
CA THR A 383 -17.46 37.38 16.46
C THR A 383 -16.39 37.20 15.38
N TRP A 384 -15.35 36.41 15.64
CA TRP A 384 -14.22 36.25 14.73
C TRP A 384 -14.40 35.05 13.79
N GLY A 385 -14.74 35.32 12.54
CA GLY A 385 -14.91 34.32 11.50
C GLY A 385 -15.01 34.92 10.10
N PRO A 386 -15.00 34.07 9.05
CA PRO A 386 -15.22 34.53 7.68
C PRO A 386 -16.62 35.12 7.51
N SER A 387 -16.70 36.31 6.91
CA SER A 387 -17.96 37.00 6.65
C SER A 387 -18.60 36.51 5.35
N VAL A 388 -19.93 36.54 5.30
CA VAL A 388 -20.69 36.21 4.09
C VAL A 388 -20.37 37.24 3.00
N GLY A 389 -19.69 36.83 1.93
CA GLY A 389 -19.36 37.68 0.78
C GLY A 389 -17.94 38.25 0.74
N ASP A 390 -17.05 37.83 1.63
CA ASP A 390 -15.63 38.26 1.59
C ASP A 390 -14.98 37.91 0.24
N ILE A 391 -14.54 38.93 -0.51
CA ILE A 391 -13.86 38.76 -1.80
C ILE A 391 -12.52 38.05 -1.56
N VAL A 392 -12.34 36.90 -2.21
CA VAL A 392 -11.14 36.08 -2.05
C VAL A 392 -10.04 36.60 -2.96
N THR A 393 -8.97 37.14 -2.39
CA THR A 393 -7.73 37.42 -3.13
C THR A 393 -6.57 36.67 -2.49
N GLY A 394 -6.14 35.56 -3.10
CA GLY A 394 -4.90 34.86 -2.74
C GLY A 394 -5.05 33.57 -1.89
N SER A 395 -3.91 33.08 -1.43
CA SER A 395 -3.72 31.85 -0.64
C SER A 395 -4.34 32.02 0.76
N ILE A 396 -5.11 31.04 1.26
CA ILE A 396 -5.72 31.13 2.61
C ILE A 396 -4.69 31.11 3.75
N CYS A 397 -3.48 30.61 3.48
CA CYS A 397 -2.33 30.64 4.38
C CYS A 397 -1.08 31.06 3.58
N PRO A 398 -0.48 32.22 3.90
CA PRO A 398 0.75 32.72 3.28
C PRO A 398 1.94 31.73 3.40
N PRO A 399 2.86 31.67 2.42
CA PRO A 399 4.01 30.76 2.40
C PRO A 399 4.87 30.75 3.67
N GLU A 400 5.09 31.92 4.26
CA GLU A 400 5.91 32.16 5.46
C GLU A 400 5.39 31.41 6.70
N TYR A 401 4.10 31.10 6.76
CA TYR A 401 3.48 30.42 7.91
C TYR A 401 3.34 28.92 7.71
N ARG A 402 3.52 28.40 6.49
CA ARG A 402 3.19 27.01 6.16
C ARG A 402 4.04 25.98 6.90
N ALA A 403 5.31 26.30 7.15
CA ALA A 403 6.20 25.43 7.92
C ALA A 403 5.76 25.33 9.39
N SER A 404 5.52 26.48 10.03
CA SER A 404 5.01 26.54 11.41
C SER A 404 3.68 25.79 11.57
N VAL A 405 2.78 25.94 10.59
CA VAL A 405 1.50 25.20 10.56
C VAL A 405 1.70 23.69 10.52
N LYS A 406 2.57 23.19 9.64
CA LYS A 406 2.86 21.75 9.60
C LYS A 406 3.44 21.26 10.93
N ASN A 407 4.31 22.07 11.55
CA ASN A 407 4.96 21.73 12.80
C ASN A 407 3.97 21.59 13.97
N PHE A 408 3.18 22.62 14.26
CA PHE A 408 2.24 22.54 15.38
C PHE A 408 1.15 21.49 15.14
N VAL A 409 0.66 21.33 13.91
CA VAL A 409 -0.33 20.27 13.61
C VAL A 409 0.24 18.88 13.86
N ALA A 410 1.48 18.63 13.42
CA ALA A 410 2.12 17.35 13.67
C ALA A 410 2.39 17.13 15.16
N GLN A 411 2.73 18.19 15.91
CA GLN A 411 2.86 18.12 17.36
C GLN A 411 1.52 17.76 18.01
N HIS A 412 0.45 18.47 17.67
CA HIS A 412 -0.90 18.22 18.19
C HIS A 412 -1.38 16.80 17.92
N PHE A 413 -1.08 16.24 16.74
CA PHE A 413 -1.34 14.84 16.42
C PHE A 413 -0.62 13.87 17.36
N ASN A 414 0.61 14.19 17.75
CA ASN A 414 1.49 13.32 18.52
C ASN A 414 1.32 13.45 20.05
N MET A 415 0.65 14.49 20.53
CA MET A 415 0.38 14.66 21.96
C MET A 415 -0.40 13.47 22.52
N HIS A 416 -0.07 13.08 23.76
CA HIS A 416 -0.70 11.93 24.40
C HIS A 416 -0.58 11.99 25.93
N PRO A 417 -1.60 11.56 26.70
CA PRO A 417 -1.56 11.58 28.17
C PRO A 417 -0.41 10.80 28.81
N LEU A 418 -0.02 9.68 28.20
CA LEU A 418 1.13 8.86 28.63
C LEU A 418 2.51 9.52 28.41
N ILE A 419 2.55 10.74 27.89
CA ILE A 419 3.79 11.50 27.71
C ILE A 419 3.74 12.69 28.69
N PRO A 420 4.70 12.80 29.63
CA PRO A 420 4.70 13.87 30.61
C PRO A 420 5.08 15.21 29.99
N ASP A 421 4.62 16.29 30.62
CA ASP A 421 5.12 17.64 30.33
C ASP A 421 6.45 17.93 31.04
N LEU A 422 6.98 19.16 30.88
CA LEU A 422 8.24 19.58 31.50
C LEU A 422 8.23 19.53 33.04
N SER A 423 7.05 19.53 33.67
CA SER A 423 6.90 19.37 35.12
C SER A 423 6.85 17.91 35.56
N GLY A 424 6.82 16.98 34.60
CA GLY A 424 6.64 15.56 34.87
C GLY A 424 5.17 15.16 35.07
N THR A 425 4.24 16.08 34.80
CA THR A 425 2.81 15.85 35.02
C THR A 425 2.18 15.26 33.76
N GLU A 426 1.40 14.20 33.92
CA GLU A 426 0.55 13.66 32.86
C GLU A 426 -0.69 14.54 32.69
N ARG A 427 -0.98 14.95 31.45
CA ARG A 427 -2.16 15.77 31.14
C ARG A 427 -3.29 14.94 30.55
N PRO A 428 -4.54 15.12 31.02
CA PRO A 428 -5.68 14.42 30.44
C PRO A 428 -5.91 14.84 28.99
N ALA A 429 -6.54 13.95 28.21
CA ALA A 429 -6.79 14.16 26.79
C ALA A 429 -7.59 15.43 26.47
N THR A 430 -8.50 15.84 27.38
CA THR A 430 -9.32 17.05 27.26
C THR A 430 -8.48 18.32 27.37
N GLU A 431 -7.52 18.35 28.28
CA GLU A 431 -6.61 19.48 28.44
C GLU A 431 -5.65 19.59 27.25
N LEU A 432 -5.13 18.45 26.77
CA LEU A 432 -4.32 18.43 25.55
C LEU A 432 -5.10 18.93 24.32
N HIS A 433 -6.40 18.65 24.24
CA HIS A 433 -7.26 19.17 23.18
C HIS A 433 -7.41 20.70 23.30
N GLU A 434 -7.71 21.19 24.49
CA GLU A 434 -7.86 22.62 24.76
C GLU A 434 -6.58 23.41 24.43
N LEU A 435 -5.41 22.91 24.84
CA LEU A 435 -4.12 23.51 24.52
C LEU A 435 -3.86 23.57 23.01
N ALA A 436 -4.15 22.48 22.29
CA ALA A 436 -3.98 22.42 20.84
C ALA A 436 -4.90 23.41 20.10
N VAL A 437 -6.15 23.53 20.56
CA VAL A 437 -7.13 24.47 20.02
C VAL A 437 -6.67 25.90 20.30
N TYR A 438 -6.22 26.18 21.52
CA TYR A 438 -5.73 27.50 21.91
C TYR A 438 -4.52 27.92 21.07
N GLU A 439 -3.53 27.05 20.89
CA GLU A 439 -2.34 27.32 20.08
C GLU A 439 -2.72 27.59 18.61
N ALA A 440 -3.52 26.70 18.00
CA ALA A 440 -3.93 26.84 16.61
C ALA A 440 -4.81 28.08 16.38
N TYR A 441 -5.73 28.37 17.31
CA TYR A 441 -6.61 29.55 17.27
C TYR A 441 -5.78 30.83 17.39
N THR A 442 -4.96 30.95 18.43
CA THR A 442 -4.13 32.13 18.69
C THR A 442 -3.20 32.40 17.52
N PHE A 443 -2.54 31.36 16.99
CA PHE A 443 -1.69 31.48 15.81
C PHE A 443 -2.43 32.10 14.63
N CYS A 444 -3.64 31.62 14.34
CA CYS A 444 -4.45 32.11 13.24
C CYS A 444 -5.02 33.52 13.52
N HIS A 445 -5.45 33.78 14.76
CA HIS A 445 -6.06 35.02 15.19
C HIS A 445 -5.10 36.21 15.07
N GLU A 446 -3.89 36.09 15.64
CA GLU A 446 -2.85 37.10 15.56
C GLU A 446 -2.41 37.45 14.14
N ARG A 447 -2.57 36.51 13.21
CA ARG A 447 -2.15 36.63 11.80
C ARG A 447 -3.32 36.91 10.85
N GLY A 448 -4.53 37.11 11.38
CA GLY A 448 -5.73 37.37 10.58
C GLY A 448 -6.18 36.21 9.69
N LEU A 449 -5.76 34.97 9.99
CA LEU A 449 -6.01 33.76 9.19
C LEU A 449 -7.37 33.10 9.48
N HIS A 450 -8.43 33.90 9.60
CA HIS A 450 -9.79 33.47 10.00
C HIS A 450 -10.38 32.35 9.12
N ARG A 451 -10.12 32.38 7.80
CA ARG A 451 -10.55 31.30 6.87
C ARG A 451 -9.80 30.01 7.07
N PHE A 452 -8.50 30.11 7.34
CA PHE A 452 -7.69 28.93 7.61
C PHE A 452 -8.07 28.31 8.94
N TRP A 453 -8.35 29.13 9.97
CA TRP A 453 -8.93 28.67 11.22
C TRP A 453 -10.26 27.94 11.02
N ALA A 454 -11.20 28.52 10.27
CA ALA A 454 -12.48 27.88 9.97
C ALA A 454 -12.31 26.49 9.33
N TYR A 455 -11.33 26.34 8.43
CA TYR A 455 -10.95 25.04 7.89
C TYR A 455 -10.35 24.12 8.96
N LEU A 456 -9.38 24.59 9.74
CA LEU A 456 -8.73 23.80 10.78
C LEU A 456 -9.74 23.25 11.79
N TRP A 457 -10.64 24.10 12.27
CA TRP A 457 -11.71 23.73 13.18
C TRP A 457 -12.61 22.63 12.59
N ASN A 458 -13.20 22.89 11.43
CA ASN A 458 -14.18 22.00 10.82
C ASN A 458 -13.58 20.64 10.43
N GLU A 459 -12.29 20.61 10.09
CA GLU A 459 -11.67 19.41 9.56
C GLU A 459 -10.81 18.64 10.58
N TRP A 460 -10.35 19.27 11.66
CA TRP A 460 -9.36 18.68 12.57
C TRP A 460 -9.60 18.96 14.07
N TYR A 461 -9.91 20.20 14.45
CA TYR A 461 -9.91 20.62 15.86
C TYR A 461 -11.28 20.57 16.56
N SER A 462 -12.38 20.41 15.81
CA SER A 462 -13.69 20.18 16.44
C SER A 462 -13.69 18.88 17.26
N PRO A 463 -14.49 18.75 18.33
CA PRO A 463 -14.47 17.57 19.21
C PRO A 463 -14.65 16.22 18.49
N ASP A 464 -15.47 16.16 17.44
CA ASP A 464 -15.69 14.92 16.69
C ASP A 464 -14.53 14.59 15.76
N MET A 465 -13.89 15.60 15.18
CA MET A 465 -12.70 15.39 14.36
C MET A 465 -11.46 15.11 15.20
N TRP A 466 -11.34 15.72 16.38
CA TRP A 466 -10.24 15.51 17.32
C TRP A 466 -10.11 14.04 17.72
N LYS A 467 -11.24 13.36 17.96
CA LYS A 467 -11.28 11.92 18.27
C LYS A 467 -10.66 11.04 17.19
N LEU A 468 -10.70 11.47 15.93
CA LEU A 468 -10.13 10.76 14.78
C LEU A 468 -8.69 11.21 14.48
N PHE A 469 -8.42 12.50 14.68
CA PHE A 469 -7.15 13.15 14.36
C PHE A 469 -6.08 12.92 15.42
N SER A 470 -6.37 13.14 16.69
CA SER A 470 -5.37 13.13 17.75
C SER A 470 -5.16 11.73 18.33
N ARG A 471 -3.89 11.39 18.60
CA ARG A 471 -3.54 10.16 19.34
C ARG A 471 -4.01 10.24 20.80
N SER A 472 -4.14 11.43 21.38
CA SER A 472 -4.60 11.60 22.78
C SER A 472 -6.03 11.11 23.03
N ALA A 473 -6.82 10.91 21.98
CA ALA A 473 -8.20 10.45 22.08
C ALA A 473 -8.36 8.99 22.57
N LYS A 474 -7.27 8.21 22.60
CA LYS A 474 -7.24 6.85 23.14
C LYS A 474 -6.26 6.78 24.31
N PRO A 475 -6.53 6.03 25.40
CA PRO A 475 -5.57 5.84 26.48
C PRO A 475 -4.31 5.07 26.07
N LEU A 476 -4.40 4.26 25.01
CA LEU A 476 -3.27 3.53 24.45
C LEU A 476 -2.62 4.36 23.33
N LEU A 477 -1.29 4.31 23.25
CA LEU A 477 -0.54 5.05 22.25
C LEU A 477 -0.35 4.23 20.97
N CYS A 478 -1.07 4.56 19.91
CA CYS A 478 -0.90 3.92 18.59
C CYS A 478 0.55 4.04 18.10
N MET A 479 1.18 2.93 17.71
CA MET A 479 2.52 2.90 17.13
C MET A 479 2.54 3.41 15.68
N SER A 480 1.47 3.15 14.94
CA SER A 480 1.36 3.55 13.54
C SER A 480 0.81 4.98 13.43
N ARG A 481 1.63 5.90 12.90
CA ARG A 481 1.19 7.29 12.60
C ARG A 481 0.66 7.45 11.18
N THR A 482 0.97 6.51 10.29
CA THR A 482 0.69 6.61 8.85
C THR A 482 0.24 5.29 8.25
N THR A 483 -0.39 5.37 7.06
CA THR A 483 -0.75 4.22 6.21
C THR A 483 0.43 3.70 5.38
N ASN A 484 1.68 4.10 5.69
CA ASN A 484 2.85 3.75 4.86
C ASN A 484 3.05 2.24 4.68
N LEU A 485 2.62 1.40 5.63
CA LEU A 485 2.64 -0.06 5.45
C LEU A 485 1.75 -0.51 4.28
N VAL A 486 0.56 0.08 4.13
CA VAL A 486 -0.35 -0.20 3.02
C VAL A 486 0.14 0.45 1.72
N GLU A 487 0.65 1.69 1.78
CA GLU A 487 1.22 2.36 0.61
C GLU A 487 2.45 1.63 0.06
N ALA A 488 3.33 1.14 0.93
CA ALA A 488 4.48 0.31 0.54
C ALA A 488 4.01 -1.00 -0.09
N HIS A 489 2.95 -1.60 0.44
CA HIS A 489 2.33 -2.78 -0.12
C HIS A 489 1.76 -2.52 -1.54
N TRP A 490 1.10 -1.37 -1.76
CA TRP A 490 0.65 -0.92 -3.08
C TRP A 490 1.79 -0.65 -4.04
N ARG A 491 2.86 -0.01 -3.57
CA ARG A 491 4.06 0.21 -4.37
C ARG A 491 4.64 -1.12 -4.82
N LYS A 492 4.78 -2.10 -3.92
CA LYS A 492 5.25 -3.45 -4.24
C LYS A 492 4.39 -4.10 -5.31
N ILE A 493 3.07 -4.13 -5.12
CA ILE A 493 2.12 -4.70 -6.11
C ILE A 493 2.28 -4.03 -7.49
N LYS A 494 2.25 -2.70 -7.53
CA LYS A 494 2.28 -1.95 -8.78
C LYS A 494 3.63 -2.01 -9.51
N HIS A 495 4.73 -1.90 -8.79
CA HIS A 495 6.07 -1.80 -9.38
C HIS A 495 6.74 -3.15 -9.58
N ASP A 496 6.56 -4.10 -8.67
CA ASP A 496 7.31 -5.36 -8.72
C ASP A 496 6.54 -6.43 -9.50
N TYR A 497 5.21 -6.41 -9.42
CA TYR A 497 4.37 -7.46 -10.01
C TYR A 497 3.52 -6.98 -11.19
N LEU A 498 2.99 -5.76 -11.16
CA LEU A 498 2.13 -5.23 -12.25
C LEU A 498 2.87 -4.39 -13.29
N ASN A 499 4.16 -4.09 -13.12
CA ASN A 499 4.90 -3.23 -14.05
C ASN A 499 4.89 -3.75 -15.50
N ALA A 500 4.98 -5.06 -15.69
CA ALA A 500 4.89 -5.70 -17.00
C ALA A 500 3.43 -6.00 -17.44
N LEU A 501 2.45 -5.82 -16.55
CA LEU A 501 1.05 -6.21 -16.73
C LEU A 501 0.16 -4.98 -16.66
N ASN A 502 -0.08 -4.36 -17.82
CA ASN A 502 -1.00 -3.23 -17.88
C ASN A 502 -2.43 -3.71 -17.63
N ARG A 503 -2.95 -3.46 -16.41
CA ARG A 503 -4.33 -3.76 -15.99
C ARG A 503 -4.74 -5.19 -16.39
N PRO A 504 -4.14 -6.23 -15.77
CA PRO A 504 -4.53 -7.60 -16.05
C PRO A 504 -6.01 -7.85 -15.73
N ARG A 505 -6.52 -8.98 -16.22
CA ARG A 505 -7.81 -9.50 -15.77
C ARG A 505 -7.86 -9.62 -14.24
N LEU A 506 -9.04 -9.45 -13.65
CA LEU A 506 -9.29 -9.55 -12.20
C LEU A 506 -8.86 -10.92 -11.64
N ASP A 507 -9.21 -12.01 -12.31
CA ASP A 507 -8.80 -13.37 -11.93
C ASP A 507 -7.29 -13.57 -11.96
N ARG A 508 -6.61 -13.01 -12.98
CA ARG A 508 -5.15 -12.97 -13.03
C ARG A 508 -4.55 -12.15 -11.88
N LEU A 509 -5.13 -11.00 -11.54
CA LEU A 509 -4.67 -10.20 -10.40
C LEU A 509 -4.83 -10.96 -9.09
N VAL A 510 -5.97 -11.61 -8.86
CA VAL A 510 -6.21 -12.45 -7.68
C VAL A 510 -5.21 -13.61 -7.60
N TYR A 511 -4.91 -14.27 -8.72
CA TYR A 511 -3.86 -15.27 -8.81
C TYR A 511 -2.49 -14.74 -8.41
N LEU A 512 -2.10 -13.59 -8.96
CA LEU A 512 -0.82 -12.94 -8.67
C LEU A 512 -0.68 -12.56 -7.19
N LEU A 513 -1.76 -12.04 -6.59
CA LEU A 513 -1.78 -11.74 -5.17
C LEU A 513 -1.61 -13.01 -4.33
N ALA A 514 -2.35 -14.07 -4.65
CA ALA A 514 -2.36 -15.30 -3.88
C ALA A 514 -1.04 -16.09 -4.00
N LYS A 515 -0.47 -16.19 -5.22
CA LYS A 515 0.74 -16.98 -5.47
C LYS A 515 2.01 -16.20 -5.19
N ASN A 516 2.16 -15.02 -5.80
CA ASN A 516 3.42 -14.27 -5.75
C ASN A 516 3.47 -13.36 -4.52
N VAL A 517 2.50 -12.45 -4.37
CA VAL A 517 2.58 -11.40 -3.33
C VAL A 517 2.50 -12.00 -1.93
N VAL A 518 1.47 -12.81 -1.66
CA VAL A 518 1.28 -13.49 -0.37
C VAL A 518 2.39 -14.51 -0.13
N GLY A 519 2.89 -15.19 -1.18
CA GLY A 519 4.03 -16.09 -1.11
C GLY A 519 5.29 -15.39 -0.61
N ASP A 520 5.65 -14.27 -1.22
CA ASP A 520 6.83 -13.49 -0.84
C ASP A 520 6.69 -12.92 0.58
N VAL A 521 5.52 -12.41 0.96
CA VAL A 521 5.28 -11.92 2.33
C VAL A 521 5.41 -13.06 3.34
N LYS A 522 5.01 -14.29 3.01
CA LYS A 522 5.17 -15.46 3.88
C LYS A 522 6.64 -15.82 4.06
N ILE A 523 7.46 -15.72 3.02
CA ILE A 523 8.91 -15.92 3.09
C ILE A 523 9.55 -14.84 3.96
N SER A 524 9.30 -13.56 3.68
CA SER A 524 9.85 -12.45 4.47
C SER A 524 9.40 -12.51 5.93
N LEU A 525 8.15 -12.88 6.21
CA LEU A 525 7.68 -13.05 7.60
C LEU A 525 8.46 -14.17 8.31
N LYS A 526 8.75 -15.29 7.63
CA LYS A 526 9.59 -16.35 8.21
C LYS A 526 11.02 -15.88 8.46
N GLN A 527 11.62 -15.09 7.55
CA GLN A 527 12.96 -14.52 7.74
C GLN A 527 12.99 -13.52 8.90
N PHE A 528 11.94 -12.69 9.01
CA PHE A 528 11.71 -11.78 10.13
C PHE A 528 11.61 -12.54 11.46
N GLN A 529 10.80 -13.62 11.51
CA GLN A 529 10.67 -14.47 12.70
C GLN A 529 11.96 -15.18 13.08
N LYS A 530 12.85 -15.44 12.12
CA LYS A 530 14.17 -16.04 12.36
C LYS A 530 15.27 -15.00 12.63
N GLY A 531 14.93 -13.70 12.72
CA GLY A 531 15.89 -12.62 12.91
C GLY A 531 16.88 -12.42 11.75
N ARG A 532 16.57 -12.93 10.55
CA ARG A 532 17.42 -12.79 9.35
C ARG A 532 17.07 -11.57 8.51
N GLU A 533 15.80 -11.14 8.55
CA GLU A 533 15.35 -9.89 7.95
C GLU A 533 14.85 -8.94 9.03
N PHE A 534 15.26 -7.68 8.93
CA PHE A 534 14.85 -6.64 9.86
C PHE A 534 13.85 -5.70 9.20
N PRO A 535 12.77 -5.33 9.89
CA PRO A 535 11.82 -4.37 9.35
C PRO A 535 12.49 -2.99 9.25
N THR A 536 12.06 -2.17 8.30
CA THR A 536 12.68 -0.86 8.02
C THR A 536 12.74 0.02 9.25
N TRP A 537 11.69 0.00 10.07
CA TRP A 537 11.62 0.79 11.29
C TRP A 537 12.75 0.43 12.26
N TRP A 538 13.13 -0.86 12.35
CA TRP A 538 14.18 -1.31 13.26
C TRP A 538 15.56 -0.81 12.80
N VAL A 539 15.86 -0.97 11.51
CA VAL A 539 17.12 -0.51 10.93
C VAL A 539 17.30 1.00 11.18
N LYS A 540 16.23 1.78 10.96
CA LYS A 540 16.22 3.22 11.21
C LYS A 540 16.28 3.58 12.70
N PHE A 541 15.55 2.86 13.54
CA PHE A 541 15.57 3.03 14.99
C PHE A 541 16.96 2.77 15.57
N ARG A 542 17.59 1.65 15.21
CA ARG A 542 18.95 1.28 15.64
C ARG A 542 19.96 2.33 15.20
N LYS A 543 19.90 2.79 13.94
CA LYS A 543 20.76 3.88 13.46
C LYS A 543 20.59 5.12 14.35
N ARG A 544 19.35 5.53 14.62
CA ARG A 544 19.06 6.70 15.47
C ARG A 544 19.54 6.52 16.91
N LEU A 545 19.44 5.32 17.49
CA LEU A 545 20.01 5.03 18.81
C LEU A 545 21.52 5.25 18.83
N VAL A 546 22.24 4.78 17.81
CA VAL A 546 23.70 4.99 17.68
C VAL A 546 24.00 6.47 17.55
N ASP A 547 23.32 7.18 16.63
CA ASP A 547 23.54 8.60 16.39
C ASP A 547 23.26 9.46 17.65
N LEU A 548 22.24 9.11 18.43
CA LEU A 548 21.88 9.80 19.68
C LEU A 548 22.83 9.47 20.85
N ALA A 549 23.46 8.29 20.83
CA ALA A 549 24.39 7.84 21.86
C ALA A 549 25.75 8.56 21.83
N GLU A 550 26.03 9.28 20.74
CA GLU A 550 27.24 10.08 20.52
C GLU A 550 27.02 11.58 20.77
N ARG A 551 25.79 12.02 21.04
CA ARG A 551 25.48 13.43 21.31
C ARG A 551 25.95 13.87 22.69
N ASP A 552 26.16 15.17 22.82
CA ASP A 552 26.55 15.81 24.08
C ASP A 552 25.46 15.60 25.17
N PRO A 553 25.83 15.13 26.38
CA PRO A 553 24.93 15.01 27.52
C PRO A 553 24.44 16.33 28.13
N SER A 554 24.88 17.49 27.63
CA SER A 554 24.32 18.79 28.00
C SER A 554 22.78 18.85 27.82
N ASP A 555 22.13 19.70 28.62
CA ASP A 555 20.66 19.96 28.64
C ASP A 555 19.75 18.88 29.26
N ARG A 556 20.30 17.80 29.83
CA ARG A 556 19.49 16.74 30.48
C ARG A 556 18.67 17.22 31.67
N SER A 557 19.14 18.24 32.40
CA SER A 557 18.48 18.71 33.63
C SER A 557 17.18 19.46 33.40
N TYR A 558 16.90 19.89 32.17
CA TYR A 558 15.70 20.66 31.84
C TYR A 558 14.47 19.77 31.60
N TYR A 559 14.68 18.52 31.18
CA TYR A 559 13.60 17.62 30.77
C TYR A 559 13.43 16.48 31.77
N VAL A 560 12.19 16.28 32.23
CA VAL A 560 11.82 15.06 32.96
C VAL A 560 12.00 13.85 32.05
N THR A 561 12.91 12.97 32.43
CA THR A 561 13.31 11.77 31.67
C THR A 561 13.28 10.56 32.60
N ASP A 562 12.47 9.57 32.24
CA ASP A 562 12.36 8.29 32.94
C ASP A 562 12.80 7.17 32.01
N VAL A 563 13.99 6.63 32.26
CA VAL A 563 14.57 5.53 31.49
C VAL A 563 13.78 4.23 31.72
N SER A 564 13.25 4.02 32.92
CA SER A 564 12.52 2.81 33.29
C SER A 564 11.15 2.73 32.62
N ALA A 565 10.47 3.87 32.48
CA ALA A 565 9.23 4.02 31.72
C ALA A 565 9.47 4.29 30.22
N TRP A 566 10.74 4.43 29.80
CA TRP A 566 11.14 4.87 28.46
C TRP A 566 10.36 6.11 27.98
N SER A 567 10.31 7.14 28.83
CA SER A 567 9.52 8.35 28.60
C SER A 567 10.34 9.61 28.83
N CYS A 568 10.10 10.65 28.03
CA CYS A 568 10.78 11.94 28.16
C CYS A 568 9.85 13.08 27.75
N SER A 569 9.91 14.18 28.50
CA SER A 569 9.12 15.40 28.25
C SER A 569 9.66 16.29 27.11
N CYS A 570 10.82 15.95 26.52
CA CYS A 570 11.38 16.75 25.44
C CYS A 570 10.55 16.64 24.14
N SER A 571 10.49 17.74 23.39
CA SER A 571 9.74 17.82 22.13
C SER A 571 10.19 16.76 21.09
N ALA A 572 11.48 16.43 21.06
CA ALA A 572 12.04 15.40 20.19
C ALA A 572 11.45 14.01 20.45
N PHE A 573 11.12 13.67 21.70
CA PHE A 573 10.51 12.38 22.02
C PHE A 573 9.12 12.24 21.38
N VAL A 574 8.33 13.32 21.39
CA VAL A 574 6.97 13.36 20.85
C VAL A 574 6.95 13.44 19.32
N SER A 575 7.84 14.25 18.74
CA SER A 575 7.88 14.51 17.31
C SER A 575 8.43 13.32 16.51
N VAL A 576 9.35 12.55 17.09
CA VAL A 576 9.99 11.40 16.42
C VAL A 576 9.11 10.15 16.46
N LYS A 577 8.99 9.48 15.31
CA LYS A 577 8.19 8.26 15.12
C LYS A 577 8.47 7.14 16.11
N TYR A 578 9.72 7.06 16.56
CA TYR A 578 10.23 5.95 17.34
C TYR A 578 10.27 6.23 18.84
N LEU A 579 9.70 7.36 19.31
CA LEU A 579 9.66 7.72 20.73
C LEU A 579 11.06 7.59 21.37
N VAL A 580 12.03 8.30 20.79
CA VAL A 580 13.44 8.23 21.16
C VAL A 580 14.07 9.61 21.05
N CYS A 581 14.89 9.97 22.02
CA CYS A 581 15.59 11.25 22.10
C CYS A 581 16.97 11.05 22.75
N LYS A 582 17.85 12.06 22.66
CA LYS A 582 19.19 12.00 23.28
C LYS A 582 19.13 11.75 24.79
N HIS A 583 18.13 12.31 25.48
CA HIS A 583 17.97 12.17 26.93
C HIS A 583 17.67 10.73 27.35
N LEU A 584 16.84 10.00 26.62
CA LEU A 584 16.58 8.59 26.90
C LEU A 584 17.81 7.72 26.62
N VAL A 585 18.45 7.94 25.47
CA VAL A 585 19.55 7.09 25.01
C VAL A 585 20.77 7.19 25.92
N LEU A 586 21.24 8.40 26.27
CA LEU A 586 22.39 8.48 27.17
C LEU A 586 22.00 8.11 28.62
N GLY A 587 20.70 8.19 28.98
CA GLY A 587 20.20 7.82 30.30
C GLY A 587 20.23 6.31 30.46
N TYR A 588 19.82 5.60 29.41
CA TYR A 588 19.99 4.16 29.29
C TYR A 588 21.47 3.74 29.35
N LYS A 589 22.38 4.47 28.68
CA LYS A 589 23.83 4.17 28.75
C LYS A 589 24.43 4.33 30.14
N GLU A 590 23.96 5.31 30.90
CA GLU A 590 24.40 5.55 32.28
C GLU A 590 23.79 4.56 33.28
N GLN A 591 22.49 4.24 33.13
CA GLN A 591 21.72 3.52 34.15
C GLN A 591 21.59 2.02 33.90
N VAL A 592 21.70 1.57 32.63
CA VAL A 592 21.35 0.20 32.23
C VAL A 592 22.48 -0.51 31.50
N SER A 593 22.89 -0.03 30.33
CA SER A 593 23.91 -0.70 29.51
C SER A 593 24.59 0.23 28.51
N THR A 594 25.91 0.09 28.37
CA THR A 594 26.70 0.81 27.36
C THR A 594 26.48 0.29 25.94
N GLU A 595 25.89 -0.89 25.78
CA GLU A 595 25.62 -1.53 24.49
C GLU A 595 24.24 -1.15 23.93
N VAL A 596 24.17 -1.03 22.60
CA VAL A 596 22.91 -0.75 21.89
C VAL A 596 22.07 -2.04 21.82
N PRO A 597 20.77 -2.01 22.16
CA PRO A 597 19.92 -3.19 22.15
C PRO A 597 19.83 -3.92 20.80
N VAL A 598 19.67 -5.25 20.86
CA VAL A 598 19.51 -6.14 19.70
C VAL A 598 18.03 -6.27 19.33
N PHE A 599 17.74 -6.53 18.04
CA PHE A 599 16.36 -6.53 17.50
C PHE A 599 15.39 -7.43 18.24
N LEU A 600 15.74 -8.71 18.39
CA LEU A 600 14.87 -9.72 19.01
C LEU A 600 14.70 -9.53 20.52
N GLN A 601 15.54 -8.68 21.09
CA GLN A 601 15.51 -8.28 22.49
C GLN A 601 14.73 -6.97 22.69
N THR A 602 14.22 -6.36 21.62
CA THR A 602 13.49 -5.09 21.69
C THR A 602 12.01 -5.26 21.40
N TYR A 603 11.18 -4.91 22.37
CA TYR A 603 9.72 -4.97 22.26
C TYR A 603 9.12 -3.59 22.36
N ARG A 604 8.19 -3.27 21.45
CA ARG A 604 7.40 -2.04 21.48
C ARG A 604 6.05 -2.27 22.13
N ARG A 605 5.65 -1.37 23.03
CA ARG A 605 4.38 -1.40 23.74
C ARG A 605 3.54 -0.16 23.42
N PHE A 606 2.23 -0.27 23.67
CA PHE A 606 1.26 0.83 23.54
C PHE A 606 1.17 1.69 24.81
N GLU A 607 1.91 1.30 25.84
CA GLU A 607 1.95 1.90 27.17
C GLU A 607 3.38 1.82 27.72
N PRO A 608 3.76 2.69 28.66
CA PRO A 608 5.04 2.62 29.34
C PRO A 608 5.31 1.27 30.04
N PRO A 609 6.57 0.79 30.05
CA PRO A 609 7.66 1.20 29.18
C PRO A 609 7.37 0.98 27.69
N PHE A 610 7.47 2.05 26.89
CA PHE A 610 7.20 2.00 25.45
C PHE A 610 8.17 1.10 24.70
N TYR A 611 9.40 0.98 25.21
CA TYR A 611 10.40 0.03 24.76
C TYR A 611 10.89 -0.80 25.94
N VAL A 612 10.95 -2.11 25.72
CA VAL A 612 11.57 -3.04 26.65
C VAL A 612 12.74 -3.71 25.96
N PHE A 613 13.92 -3.61 26.57
CA PHE A 613 15.15 -4.26 26.12
C PHE A 613 15.50 -5.35 27.12
N GLN A 614 15.55 -6.62 26.71
CA GLN A 614 15.78 -7.74 27.63
C GLN A 614 17.00 -8.58 27.24
N SER A 615 17.73 -9.08 28.24
CA SER A 615 18.67 -10.20 28.05
C SER A 615 17.91 -11.52 27.82
N GLU A 616 18.56 -12.55 27.26
CA GLU A 616 17.93 -13.87 27.06
C GLU A 616 17.44 -14.49 28.37
N GLU A 617 18.14 -14.29 29.50
CA GLU A 617 17.78 -14.87 30.80
C GLU A 617 16.52 -14.22 31.42
N GLU A 618 16.34 -12.91 31.28
CA GLU A 618 15.17 -12.18 31.78
C GLU A 618 13.90 -12.49 30.98
N PHE A 619 14.06 -12.79 29.69
CA PHE A 619 12.97 -13.23 28.82
C PHE A 619 12.33 -14.53 29.31
N PHE A 620 13.13 -15.51 29.76
CA PHE A 620 12.62 -16.78 30.30
C PHE A 620 12.08 -16.65 31.73
N SER A 621 12.67 -15.80 32.58
CA SER A 621 12.21 -15.62 33.96
C SER A 621 10.81 -14.98 34.04
N MET A 622 10.51 -13.99 33.19
CA MET A 622 9.21 -13.32 33.18
C MET A 622 8.05 -14.16 32.64
N GLN A 623 8.30 -15.29 31.97
CA GLN A 623 7.22 -16.21 31.61
C GLN A 623 6.50 -16.78 32.85
N THR A 624 7.13 -16.73 34.03
CA THR A 624 6.57 -17.29 35.28
C THR A 624 5.79 -16.27 36.14
N MET A 625 5.82 -14.96 35.82
CA MET A 625 5.14 -13.91 36.60
C MET A 625 4.08 -13.11 35.82
N ARG A 626 3.52 -13.66 34.74
CA ARG A 626 2.46 -13.00 33.95
C ARG A 626 1.10 -13.65 34.24
N SER A 627 0.13 -12.82 34.63
CA SER A 627 -1.23 -13.27 34.94
C SER A 627 -1.91 -13.90 33.72
N GLU A 628 -2.80 -14.87 33.95
CA GLU A 628 -3.65 -15.56 32.96
C GLU A 628 -4.54 -14.61 32.12
N SER A 629 -4.52 -13.30 32.38
CA SER A 629 -5.32 -12.28 31.68
C SER A 629 -4.59 -11.57 30.52
N ASP A 630 -3.33 -11.90 30.23
CA ASP A 630 -2.61 -11.40 29.05
C ASP A 630 -2.86 -12.31 27.82
N PRO A 631 -3.64 -11.89 26.81
CA PRO A 631 -3.93 -12.68 25.62
C PRO A 631 -2.71 -12.90 24.70
N TRP A 632 -1.54 -12.31 25.01
CA TRP A 632 -0.27 -12.57 24.33
C TRP A 632 0.50 -13.78 24.86
N TYR A 633 -0.02 -14.43 25.91
CA TYR A 633 0.54 -15.63 26.51
C TYR A 633 0.79 -16.76 25.49
N ASN A 634 -0.08 -16.91 24.50
CA ASN A 634 0.00 -18.03 23.54
C ASN A 634 0.94 -17.79 22.34
N HIS A 635 1.49 -16.57 22.18
CA HIS A 635 2.39 -16.25 21.07
C HIS A 635 3.42 -15.20 21.50
N PRO A 636 4.43 -15.57 22.32
CA PRO A 636 5.60 -14.70 22.41
C PRO A 636 6.20 -14.56 21.00
N PRO A 637 6.79 -13.40 20.64
CA PRO A 637 7.19 -13.13 19.26
C PRO A 637 8.16 -14.15 18.64
N PHE A 638 8.74 -15.04 19.45
CA PHE A 638 9.71 -16.05 19.05
C PHE A 638 9.55 -17.42 19.76
N ALA A 639 8.35 -17.86 20.17
CA ALA A 639 8.19 -19.26 20.59
C ALA A 639 8.14 -20.21 19.39
N GLU A 640 9.02 -21.20 19.43
CA GLU A 640 8.99 -22.43 18.64
C GLU A 640 7.68 -23.19 18.88
N HIS A 641 6.62 -22.82 18.16
CA HIS A 641 5.54 -23.76 17.92
C HIS A 641 5.81 -24.42 16.58
N GLY A 642 6.28 -25.67 16.69
CA GLY A 642 6.60 -26.56 15.59
C GLY A 642 5.58 -26.43 14.47
N LEU A 643 6.08 -26.09 13.28
CA LEU A 643 5.33 -26.24 12.05
C LEU A 643 4.94 -27.72 11.94
N PRO A 644 3.71 -28.06 11.52
CA PRO A 644 3.47 -29.37 10.95
C PRO A 644 4.47 -29.55 9.82
N GLU A 645 5.28 -30.60 9.89
CA GLU A 645 6.18 -30.99 8.80
C GLU A 645 5.36 -31.10 7.52
N ASP A 646 5.73 -30.31 6.52
CA ASP A 646 5.17 -30.39 5.18
C ASP A 646 5.91 -31.55 4.49
N PRO A 647 5.26 -32.70 4.19
CA PRO A 647 5.95 -33.89 3.68
C PRO A 647 6.44 -33.74 2.21
N ALA A 648 6.51 -32.52 1.69
CA ALA A 648 6.78 -32.24 0.28
C ALA A 648 8.03 -31.36 0.03
N ASN A 649 8.90 -31.16 1.01
CA ASN A 649 10.07 -30.28 0.86
C ASN A 649 11.39 -30.92 1.35
N ASP A 650 11.64 -32.15 0.92
CA ASP A 650 13.01 -32.70 0.89
C ASP A 650 13.71 -32.19 -0.38
N LEU A 651 14.32 -31.00 -0.30
CA LEU A 651 15.37 -30.61 -1.22
C LEU A 651 16.73 -31.00 -0.58
N PRO A 652 17.62 -31.68 -1.32
CA PRO A 652 18.90 -32.13 -0.76
C PRO A 652 19.80 -30.95 -0.38
N GLU A 653 20.50 -31.10 0.73
CA GLU A 653 21.55 -30.20 1.21
C GLU A 653 22.61 -29.99 0.11
N ASP A 654 22.75 -28.75 -0.35
CA ASP A 654 23.74 -28.37 -1.36
C ASP A 654 25.12 -28.31 -0.72
N HIS A 655 25.96 -29.30 -1.05
CA HIS A 655 27.38 -29.30 -0.73
C HIS A 655 28.09 -28.21 -1.52
N GLY A 656 28.92 -27.43 -0.83
CA GLY A 656 29.53 -26.21 -1.34
C GLY A 656 30.21 -26.34 -2.71
N VAL A 657 29.87 -25.40 -3.58
CA VAL A 657 30.66 -25.11 -4.79
C VAL A 657 31.45 -23.84 -4.51
N GLY A 658 32.77 -24.00 -4.52
CA GLY A 658 33.75 -23.03 -4.06
C GLY A 658 33.85 -21.75 -4.88
N ASN A 659 34.45 -20.76 -4.21
CA ASN A 659 34.94 -19.50 -4.76
C ASN A 659 35.68 -19.73 -6.09
N PHE A 660 35.23 -19.05 -7.14
CA PHE A 660 36.03 -18.79 -8.32
C PHE A 660 36.09 -17.28 -8.53
N ASP A 661 37.27 -16.72 -8.25
CA ASP A 661 37.72 -15.41 -8.72
C ASP A 661 37.73 -15.40 -10.25
N VAL A 662 37.11 -14.40 -10.87
CA VAL A 662 37.37 -14.05 -12.26
C VAL A 662 37.43 -12.53 -12.38
N ASN A 663 38.64 -12.05 -12.70
CA ASN A 663 39.02 -10.66 -12.96
C ASN A 663 38.10 -9.97 -13.97
N GLU A 664 37.77 -8.72 -13.64
CA GLU A 664 37.16 -7.73 -14.52
C GLU A 664 38.08 -7.39 -15.70
N THR A 665 37.52 -7.43 -16.91
CA THR A 665 38.02 -6.65 -18.04
C THR A 665 36.84 -5.87 -18.60
N GLU A 666 36.95 -4.55 -18.53
CA GLU A 666 36.00 -3.54 -18.98
C GLU A 666 35.89 -3.53 -20.51
N ASP A 667 34.67 -3.37 -21.04
CA ASP A 667 34.46 -2.81 -22.38
C ASP A 667 33.22 -1.86 -22.36
N PRO A 668 33.27 -0.65 -22.94
CA PRO A 668 32.39 0.45 -22.60
C PRO A 668 31.37 0.74 -23.70
N ALA A 669 30.10 0.36 -23.50
CA ALA A 669 28.96 1.00 -24.17
C ALA A 669 27.64 0.40 -23.66
N ASN A 670 27.06 1.02 -22.64
CA ASN A 670 25.61 1.20 -22.40
C ASN A 670 25.40 1.42 -20.89
N GLY A 671 25.38 2.69 -20.49
CA GLY A 671 25.09 3.08 -19.12
C GLY A 671 23.67 2.67 -18.70
N LEU A 672 23.61 1.71 -17.78
CA LEU A 672 22.50 1.46 -16.88
C LEU A 672 23.09 1.35 -15.47
N PRO A 673 22.49 1.95 -14.44
CA PRO A 673 23.05 1.92 -13.11
C PRO A 673 22.93 0.52 -12.50
N GLU A 674 24.04 0.04 -11.97
CA GLU A 674 24.14 -1.15 -11.13
C GLU A 674 23.30 -0.97 -9.86
N GLY A 675 22.61 -2.04 -9.46
CA GLY A 675 21.73 -2.06 -8.30
C GLY A 675 21.12 -3.44 -8.10
N HIS A 676 21.94 -4.47 -7.97
CA HIS A 676 21.53 -5.74 -7.36
C HIS A 676 22.10 -5.80 -5.95
N GLY A 677 21.23 -5.62 -4.96
CA GLY A 677 21.58 -5.73 -3.54
C GLY A 677 20.64 -4.88 -2.70
N VAL A 678 19.81 -5.55 -1.89
CA VAL A 678 19.21 -5.04 -0.65
C VAL A 678 18.63 -3.61 -0.74
N GLY A 679 17.37 -3.50 -1.15
CA GLY A 679 16.71 -2.23 -1.38
C GLY A 679 15.41 -2.03 -0.61
N LEU A 680 15.45 -2.08 0.71
CA LEU A 680 14.33 -1.69 1.57
C LEU A 680 14.27 -0.15 1.62
N PHE A 681 13.83 0.50 0.54
CA PHE A 681 13.88 1.96 0.42
C PHE A 681 12.52 2.59 0.14
N ASP A 682 12.13 3.45 1.08
CA ASP A 682 11.00 4.36 1.01
C ASP A 682 11.53 5.76 0.71
N LEU A 683 11.42 6.19 -0.54
CA LEU A 683 11.54 7.59 -0.92
C LEU A 683 10.23 8.27 -0.52
N ASN A 684 10.13 8.78 0.71
CA ASN A 684 9.13 9.78 1.15
C ASN A 684 9.41 10.25 2.60
N GLU A 685 10.68 10.55 2.92
CA GLU A 685 11.09 10.87 4.30
C GLU A 685 11.23 12.39 4.56
N ALA A 686 11.24 13.23 3.52
CA ALA A 686 11.41 14.68 3.66
C ALA A 686 10.22 15.41 4.32
N ALA A 687 9.09 14.74 4.52
CA ALA A 687 7.91 15.32 5.18
C ALA A 687 7.67 14.81 6.61
N GLU A 688 8.39 13.77 7.07
CA GLU A 688 8.14 13.13 8.38
C GLU A 688 9.23 13.42 9.43
N GLU A 689 10.40 13.91 9.04
CA GLU A 689 11.35 14.58 9.93
C GLU A 689 11.04 16.07 9.98
N ILE A 690 10.03 16.45 10.75
CA ILE A 690 9.98 17.82 11.26
C ILE A 690 11.15 17.92 12.24
N ILE A 691 12.12 18.75 11.89
CA ILE A 691 13.36 18.98 12.64
C ILE A 691 13.01 19.40 14.06
N GLY A 692 13.04 18.44 15.00
CA GLY A 692 13.36 18.71 16.38
C GLY A 692 14.88 18.68 16.46
N ASP A 693 15.51 19.86 16.47
CA ASP A 693 16.93 19.93 16.77
C ASP A 693 17.09 19.59 18.25
N ASP A 694 17.65 18.43 18.57
CA ASP A 694 17.93 18.05 19.96
C ASP A 694 18.95 18.98 20.63
N ASN A 695 19.56 19.93 19.91
CA ASN A 695 20.56 20.87 20.42
C ASN A 695 20.02 22.27 20.72
N VAL A 696 18.74 22.54 20.46
CA VAL A 696 18.13 23.82 20.79
C VAL A 696 17.45 23.67 22.16
N ALA A 697 18.15 24.11 23.22
CA ALA A 697 17.46 24.56 24.43
C ALA A 697 16.39 25.56 23.96
N PRO A 698 15.14 25.50 24.47
CA PRO A 698 14.09 26.39 23.98
C PRO A 698 14.62 27.82 24.05
N GLU A 699 14.80 28.46 22.89
CA GLU A 699 14.87 29.91 22.85
C GLU A 699 13.59 30.36 23.54
N VAL A 700 13.72 31.25 24.53
CA VAL A 700 12.61 31.87 25.23
C VAL A 700 11.87 32.78 24.23
N HIS A 701 11.24 32.20 23.21
CA HIS A 701 9.92 32.63 22.83
C HIS A 701 9.08 32.28 24.02
N ALA A 702 8.70 33.31 24.78
CA ALA A 702 7.81 33.18 25.91
C ALA A 702 6.74 32.14 25.57
N GLU A 703 6.87 30.94 26.16
CA GLU A 703 5.71 30.09 26.36
C GLU A 703 4.64 31.03 26.92
N PRO A 704 3.41 31.03 26.37
CA PRO A 704 2.38 31.88 26.94
C PRO A 704 2.28 31.46 28.39
N ASN A 705 2.75 32.34 29.28
CA ASN A 705 3.11 32.02 30.65
C ASN A 705 1.89 31.36 31.30
N VAL A 706 1.90 30.03 31.41
CA VAL A 706 0.75 29.22 31.83
C VAL A 706 0.38 29.58 33.27
N ALA A 707 1.35 30.06 34.06
CA ALA A 707 1.12 30.64 35.38
C ALA A 707 0.43 32.02 35.31
N ALA A 708 0.72 32.85 34.31
CA ALA A 708 -0.02 34.09 34.06
C ALA A 708 -1.45 33.82 33.54
N ILE A 709 -1.66 32.75 32.78
CA ILE A 709 -2.99 32.30 32.31
C ILE A 709 -3.84 31.79 33.47
N ALA A 710 -3.28 30.97 34.36
CA ALA A 710 -3.95 30.52 35.59
C ALA A 710 -4.23 31.70 36.54
N ALA A 711 -3.31 32.67 36.64
CA ALA A 711 -3.51 33.88 37.45
C ALA A 711 -4.59 34.81 36.87
N ARG A 712 -4.71 34.92 35.54
CA ARG A 712 -5.76 35.71 34.88
C ARG A 712 -7.14 35.08 35.03
N HIS A 713 -7.25 33.75 34.95
CA HIS A 713 -8.49 33.03 35.21
C HIS A 713 -8.92 33.11 36.69
N LEU A 714 -7.99 33.10 37.65
CA LEU A 714 -8.33 33.32 39.06
C LEU A 714 -8.71 34.78 39.37
N ALA A 715 -8.20 35.75 38.60
CA ALA A 715 -8.58 37.16 38.73
C ALA A 715 -9.94 37.48 38.08
N GLU A 716 -10.29 36.84 36.96
CA GLU A 716 -11.57 37.05 36.25
C GLU A 716 -12.74 36.28 36.87
N VAL A 717 -12.48 35.18 37.60
CA VAL A 717 -13.50 34.45 38.38
C VAL A 717 -13.87 35.15 39.70
N ASN A 718 -13.08 36.14 40.13
CA ASN A 718 -13.32 36.88 41.39
C ASN A 718 -13.99 38.25 41.23
N VAL A 719 -14.47 38.61 40.04
CA VAL A 719 -15.34 39.79 39.84
C VAL A 719 -16.78 39.32 39.73
N GLY A 720 -17.35 39.03 40.89
CA GLY A 720 -18.72 38.54 41.03
C GLY A 720 -19.15 38.56 42.49
N GLY A 721 -18.90 39.67 43.17
CA GLY A 721 -19.52 39.98 44.45
C GLY A 721 -20.03 41.41 44.39
N ASP A 722 -21.35 41.56 44.32
CA ASP A 722 -22.01 42.83 44.66
C ASP A 722 -22.60 42.74 46.08
N ASP A 723 -22.44 43.89 46.76
CA ASP A 723 -23.14 44.42 47.93
C ASP A 723 -22.65 43.95 49.33
N GLU A 724 -22.23 44.81 50.27
CA GLU A 724 -22.56 46.22 50.54
C GLU A 724 -21.42 47.00 51.25
N SER A 725 -21.39 48.31 50.99
CA SER A 725 -21.08 49.44 51.90
C SER A 725 -19.62 49.82 52.25
N GLY A 726 -19.28 51.09 51.99
CA GLY A 726 -18.55 51.94 52.96
C GLY A 726 -17.23 52.58 52.50
N GLU A 727 -17.33 53.84 52.05
CA GLU A 727 -16.44 55.00 52.32
C GLU A 727 -14.97 55.07 51.80
N GLU A 728 -14.78 56.08 50.93
CA GLU A 728 -13.65 56.98 50.65
C GLU A 728 -12.23 56.71 51.23
N GLU A 729 -11.23 56.64 50.34
CA GLU A 729 -10.06 57.55 50.40
C GLU A 729 -9.34 57.64 49.03
N GLN A 730 -9.11 58.86 48.53
CA GLN A 730 -8.35 59.16 47.31
C GLN A 730 -6.83 59.08 47.57
N ALA A 731 -6.10 58.28 46.79
CA ALA A 731 -4.63 58.37 46.69
C ALA A 731 -4.10 58.07 45.26
N ASP A 732 -3.53 59.13 44.68
CA ASP A 732 -2.61 59.33 43.55
C ASP A 732 -1.95 58.10 42.83
N PRO A 733 -2.11 57.93 41.49
CA PRO A 733 -1.52 56.82 40.72
C PRO A 733 -0.01 56.92 40.39
N ASP A 734 0.66 58.05 40.61
CA ASP A 734 1.99 58.27 40.01
C ASP A 734 3.19 57.79 40.84
N ARG A 735 2.98 57.01 41.91
CA ARG A 735 4.07 56.52 42.76
C ARG A 735 4.57 55.09 42.48
N HIS A 736 3.85 54.31 41.68
CA HIS A 736 4.21 52.91 41.38
C HIS A 736 5.08 52.71 40.12
N ALA A 737 5.29 53.76 39.32
CA ALA A 737 6.08 53.67 38.08
C ALA A 737 7.61 53.71 38.30
N TYR A 738 8.09 54.09 39.50
CA TYR A 738 9.53 54.28 39.77
C TYR A 738 10.20 53.13 40.53
N GLU A 739 9.46 52.26 41.22
CA GLU A 739 10.04 51.13 41.96
C GLU A 739 10.22 49.85 41.12
N VAL A 740 9.53 49.73 39.97
CA VAL A 740 9.65 48.57 39.07
C VAL A 740 10.87 48.68 38.13
N MET A 741 11.40 49.88 37.88
CA MET A 741 12.55 50.09 36.99
C MET A 741 13.93 49.79 37.63
N VAL A 742 14.03 49.66 38.95
CA VAL A 742 15.34 49.46 39.62
C VAL A 742 15.70 47.96 39.77
N LEU A 743 14.73 47.04 39.68
CA LEU A 743 14.99 45.61 39.87
C LEU A 743 15.30 44.83 38.58
N LEU A 744 15.14 45.42 37.40
CA LEU A 744 15.43 44.78 36.10
C LEU A 744 16.85 45.04 35.56
N THR A 745 17.74 45.68 36.33
CA THR A 745 19.13 45.93 35.91
C THR A 745 20.17 45.06 36.65
N LEU A 746 19.75 44.07 37.46
CA LEU A 746 20.67 43.18 38.20
C LEU A 746 20.22 41.70 38.31
N ALA A 747 19.66 41.13 37.24
CA ALA A 747 19.44 39.68 37.14
C ALA A 747 19.80 39.16 35.74
#